data_AF-A0A7V1Z913-F1
#
_entry.id   AF-A0A7V1Z913-F1
#
_cell.length_a   1.000
_cell.length_b   1.000
_cell.length_c   1.000
_cell.angle_alpha   90.00
_cell.angle_beta   90.00
_cell.angle_gamma   90.00
#
_symmetry.space_group_name_H-M   'P 1'
#
loop_
_entity.id
_entity.type
_entity.pdbx_description
1 polymer ?
#
loop_
_entity_poly.entity_id
_entity_poly.type
_entity_poly.pdbx_seq_one_letter_code
_entity_poly.pdbx_strand_id
1 'polypeptide(L)'
;MRLASWLAEGASGSSSRRSKLGRCWAGILALGLWQAACGGLLGLGQPLQAAETPGPAYTVIVGVNQYADAAILPRSFAEADAVALYQWLTSEHGGQVPAERVRLLLGRPQGHPRALPARREEILKALHWALDNAKEEEVVLVAWFGQGAPVGDRTCYFAADSTLKDRGKNAISATQLEQLLEQSKSNRIVAILDVNFRGYDDKKEKISTLGLEKRFQEFDRLSDEEQERHADQRQTPAWVLSANDGLGPSPEDKQAGHGLLLQVVLDGLTGQADNEAGEADGIITVGELFQYVRKEFPPRAKRQTGKAVAPLAFYSETRSHFALTINPKAFDAVRARIAEFEKRAKAAGLPNEVVEEGRRLLLQVPRFEQPRQMRKHYLAFAAGQLDAQGLLQQRQRYLQALQVSRKEAELFADRVLRVADIARQNYVKPLTYADLIPAAVRGLYRYLDEKVPPTLEKRLEEVGELNREQLRQLLVEVRMAVGQRDDLQGAKASYRACEAMLHSLDNYSAFIDPDTVAEIERQTQQVFIGVGVQIQKDLATDTVRVVTPLRGSPAYRAGIQKDDLIVGVTNFVDKEGNRLPKPEYTDTRGMSIRDVVNKILGKEGTEVQLHVERELADGTKKQLQFRLTRSRIEVETVFGVRRKPDDSWDFYIDPQNKIGYIRLSQFARFTARDLQRALEELRQNGLNGLILDLRFNPGGYLDAAVKIADLFVDDGLIVTVRPRRGQPVEFTGRHEGSYLDFPLVVLINGGSASASEIVSACIQDHDRGIIMGERSFGKGSVQNIIELQFDRSEGPSEVKLTTATFWRPSGKNLARDRKSKEEDDWGVRPHPDYTLKLEPGERAQLFEHLRQGEVIPPREPVKTEPQEPFTDRQLQMAVDFLKRQIAGQQKNGKSG
;
A
#
# COMPACT_ATOMS: atom_id res chain seq x y z
N MET A 1 -67.11 -43.87 18.23
CA MET A 1 -68.51 -43.83 17.74
C MET A 1 -68.51 -43.56 16.23
N ARG A 2 -69.66 -43.75 15.56
CA ARG A 2 -69.99 -43.45 14.14
C ARG A 2 -69.43 -42.08 13.66
N LEU A 3 -69.15 -41.77 12.38
CA LEU A 3 -69.26 -42.45 11.05
C LEU A 3 -67.84 -42.48 10.38
N ALA A 4 -67.48 -42.98 9.17
CA ALA A 4 -68.13 -43.35 7.88
C ALA A 4 -68.59 -42.18 6.96
N SER A 5 -68.56 -42.22 5.61
CA SER A 5 -67.89 -43.10 4.62
C SER A 5 -68.10 -42.57 3.17
N TRP A 6 -67.07 -42.60 2.28
CA TRP A 6 -67.09 -42.65 0.79
C TRP A 6 -65.61 -42.62 0.29
N LEU A 7 -65.08 -43.34 -0.73
CA LEU A 7 -65.50 -43.73 -2.10
C LEU A 7 -65.43 -42.57 -3.13
N ALA A 8 -64.86 -42.72 -4.35
CA ALA A 8 -64.01 -43.77 -4.96
C ALA A 8 -63.26 -43.23 -6.22
N GLU A 9 -62.37 -44.06 -6.81
CA GLU A 9 -61.91 -44.19 -8.23
C GLU A 9 -61.95 -42.97 -9.21
N GLY A 10 -60.96 -42.71 -10.08
CA GLY A 10 -59.74 -43.45 -10.49
C GLY A 10 -58.67 -42.48 -11.07
N ALA A 11 -57.92 -42.74 -12.16
CA ALA A 11 -57.87 -43.89 -13.08
C ALA A 11 -56.44 -44.06 -13.71
N SER A 12 -56.26 -43.93 -15.05
CA SER A 12 -55.03 -44.35 -15.78
C SER A 12 -54.52 -43.39 -16.87
N GLY A 13 -53.19 -43.29 -17.05
CA GLY A 13 -52.54 -42.66 -18.22
C GLY A 13 -51.01 -42.79 -18.20
N SER A 14 -50.36 -43.09 -19.34
CA SER A 14 -48.94 -43.48 -19.40
C SER A 14 -48.09 -42.65 -20.38
N SER A 15 -46.83 -42.35 -20.05
CA SER A 15 -45.65 -42.98 -20.70
C SER A 15 -44.27 -42.32 -20.47
N SER A 16 -43.26 -43.18 -20.33
CA SER A 16 -41.84 -43.01 -20.76
C SER A 16 -40.81 -42.17 -19.95
N ARG A 17 -39.65 -42.82 -19.72
CA ARG A 17 -38.25 -42.32 -19.63
C ARG A 17 -37.97 -41.15 -18.65
N ARG A 18 -37.35 -41.44 -17.50
CA ARG A 18 -35.87 -41.42 -17.25
C ARG A 18 -35.19 -40.09 -17.69
N SER A 19 -34.42 -39.36 -16.88
CA SER A 19 -34.03 -39.43 -15.44
C SER A 19 -33.20 -38.15 -15.11
N LYS A 20 -32.65 -37.82 -13.93
CA LYS A 20 -32.33 -38.56 -12.69
C LYS A 20 -32.16 -37.57 -11.51
N LEU A 21 -33.12 -37.42 -10.59
CA LEU A 21 -33.04 -36.49 -9.45
C LEU A 21 -33.92 -36.95 -8.27
N GLY A 22 -33.52 -36.64 -7.03
CA GLY A 22 -34.38 -36.68 -5.83
C GLY A 22 -34.75 -38.04 -5.21
N ARG A 23 -33.94 -38.50 -4.23
CA ARG A 23 -34.32 -39.45 -3.15
C ARG A 23 -33.40 -39.20 -1.94
N CYS A 24 -33.86 -39.10 -0.69
CA CYS A 24 -35.23 -39.13 -0.15
C CYS A 24 -35.43 -38.01 0.89
N TRP A 25 -36.66 -37.51 1.00
CA TRP A 25 -37.18 -36.83 2.20
C TRP A 25 -38.49 -37.52 2.59
N ALA A 26 -38.47 -38.27 3.68
CA ALA A 26 -39.64 -38.84 4.35
C ALA A 26 -39.22 -39.26 5.79
N GLY A 27 -39.88 -38.83 6.85
CA GLY A 27 -40.96 -37.85 6.89
C GLY A 27 -41.13 -37.17 8.24
N ILE A 28 -41.77 -36.01 8.22
CA ILE A 28 -42.21 -35.27 9.41
C ILE A 28 -43.65 -35.70 9.70
N LEU A 29 -43.89 -36.37 10.84
CA LEU A 29 -45.22 -36.44 11.48
C LEU A 29 -45.15 -36.97 12.93
N ALA A 30 -44.47 -36.21 13.79
CA ALA A 30 -44.49 -36.39 15.25
C ALA A 30 -44.32 -35.02 15.90
N LEU A 31 -45.40 -34.22 15.92
CA LEU A 31 -45.38 -32.82 16.33
C LEU A 31 -46.47 -32.58 17.37
N GLY A 32 -46.09 -32.13 18.56
CA GLY A 32 -47.02 -31.70 19.62
C GLY A 32 -46.61 -32.17 21.02
N LEU A 33 -46.74 -31.27 22.00
CA LEU A 33 -46.60 -31.51 23.45
C LEU A 33 -45.19 -31.78 23.99
N TRP A 34 -44.32 -30.75 24.02
CA TRP A 34 -43.62 -30.32 25.26
C TRP A 34 -42.97 -28.92 25.10
N GLN A 35 -43.81 -27.90 25.09
CA GLN A 35 -43.43 -26.52 25.46
C GLN A 35 -44.42 -26.04 26.54
N ALA A 36 -43.93 -25.23 27.49
CA ALA A 36 -44.64 -24.65 28.65
C ALA A 36 -44.46 -25.34 30.04
N ALA A 37 -43.28 -25.91 30.36
CA ALA A 37 -42.98 -26.37 31.73
C ALA A 37 -41.47 -26.38 32.13
N CYS A 38 -40.70 -25.33 31.82
CA CYS A 38 -39.37 -25.12 32.44
C CYS A 38 -38.86 -23.66 32.35
N GLY A 39 -39.76 -22.68 32.54
CA GLY A 39 -39.38 -21.28 32.62
C GLY A 39 -38.83 -20.92 34.00
N GLY A 40 -37.57 -20.46 34.05
CA GLY A 40 -36.98 -19.81 35.22
C GLY A 40 -36.53 -20.73 36.35
N LEU A 41 -35.28 -21.21 36.28
CA LEU A 41 -34.41 -21.39 37.45
C LEU A 41 -32.94 -21.59 37.00
N LEU A 42 -32.01 -21.24 37.89
CA LEU A 42 -30.56 -21.49 37.79
C LEU A 42 -29.83 -20.90 36.56
N GLY A 43 -30.08 -19.61 36.29
CA GLY A 43 -29.05 -18.71 35.78
C GLY A 43 -27.95 -18.45 36.82
N LEU A 44 -27.36 -19.51 37.39
CA LEU A 44 -26.17 -19.39 38.24
C LEU A 44 -24.99 -19.03 37.35
N GLY A 45 -24.26 -17.99 37.73
CA GLY A 45 -23.19 -17.45 36.90
C GLY A 45 -22.12 -18.50 36.65
N GLN A 46 -21.83 -18.77 35.38
CA GLN A 46 -20.62 -19.49 35.02
C GLN A 46 -19.42 -18.68 35.54
N PRO A 47 -18.44 -19.29 36.22
CA PRO A 47 -17.17 -18.63 36.46
C PRO A 47 -16.52 -18.36 35.10
N LEU A 48 -15.73 -17.27 35.01
CA LEU A 48 -15.01 -16.80 33.81
C LEU A 48 -14.56 -17.94 32.89
N GLN A 49 -15.40 -18.28 31.91
CA GLN A 49 -15.01 -19.16 30.82
C GLN A 49 -14.23 -18.28 29.84
N ALA A 50 -12.91 -18.24 30.06
CA ALA A 50 -11.90 -17.39 29.44
C ALA A 50 -12.44 -16.37 28.42
N ALA A 51 -12.56 -15.10 28.85
CA ALA A 51 -12.43 -14.00 27.91
C ALA A 51 -11.06 -14.19 27.22
N GLU A 52 -11.06 -14.36 25.89
CA GLU A 52 -9.90 -14.86 25.16
C GLU A 52 -8.67 -13.99 25.46
N THR A 53 -7.63 -14.59 26.05
CA THR A 53 -6.41 -13.87 26.42
C THR A 53 -5.81 -13.23 25.16
N PRO A 54 -5.59 -11.92 25.12
CA PRO A 54 -4.92 -11.29 23.98
C PRO A 54 -3.61 -11.99 23.64
N GLY A 55 -3.44 -12.33 22.37
CA GLY A 55 -2.33 -13.16 21.88
C GLY A 55 -2.42 -13.37 20.36
N PRO A 56 -1.30 -13.63 19.66
CA PRO A 56 -1.32 -14.06 18.28
C PRO A 56 -1.91 -15.47 18.17
N ALA A 57 -2.99 -15.59 17.38
CA ALA A 57 -3.72 -16.85 17.21
C ALA A 57 -2.96 -17.88 16.36
N TYR A 58 -2.11 -17.41 15.44
CA TYR A 58 -1.21 -18.22 14.62
C TYR A 58 0.11 -17.48 14.42
N THR A 59 1.24 -18.19 14.58
CA THR A 59 2.57 -17.59 14.45
C THR A 59 3.50 -18.41 13.56
N VAL A 60 4.22 -17.73 12.66
CA VAL A 60 5.35 -18.28 11.89
C VAL A 60 6.62 -17.54 12.29
N ILE A 61 7.68 -18.29 12.64
CA ILE A 61 8.97 -17.75 13.08
C ILE A 61 10.06 -18.40 12.23
N VAL A 62 10.83 -17.59 11.52
CA VAL A 62 11.95 -18.03 10.68
C VAL A 62 13.26 -17.47 11.26
N GLY A 63 14.20 -18.34 11.61
CA GLY A 63 15.56 -17.98 12.03
C GLY A 63 16.60 -18.67 11.18
N VAL A 64 17.44 -17.91 10.47
CA VAL A 64 18.49 -18.48 9.61
C VAL A 64 19.83 -17.79 9.87
N ASN A 65 20.73 -18.48 10.58
CA ASN A 65 22.08 -17.98 10.88
C ASN A 65 23.12 -18.34 9.80
N GLN A 66 22.85 -19.37 8.98
CA GLN A 66 23.76 -19.89 7.96
C GLN A 66 22.97 -20.42 6.75
N TYR A 67 23.62 -20.39 5.59
CA TYR A 67 23.01 -20.60 4.28
C TYR A 67 23.82 -21.64 3.49
N ALA A 68 23.19 -22.32 2.53
CA ALA A 68 23.85 -23.29 1.67
C ALA A 68 24.92 -22.65 0.76
N ASP A 69 24.76 -21.38 0.42
CA ASP A 69 25.73 -20.59 -0.34
C ASP A 69 26.61 -19.73 0.59
N ALA A 70 27.92 -19.95 0.53
CA ALA A 70 28.92 -19.20 1.30
C ALA A 70 29.07 -17.72 0.85
N ALA A 71 28.45 -17.32 -0.27
CA ALA A 71 28.33 -15.91 -0.65
C ALA A 71 27.27 -15.15 0.19
N ILE A 72 26.36 -15.86 0.87
CA ILE A 72 25.44 -15.26 1.85
C ILE A 72 26.13 -15.32 3.23
N LEU A 73 26.35 -14.16 3.83
CA LEU A 73 27.09 -14.02 5.09
C LEU A 73 26.29 -14.60 6.27
N PRO A 74 26.93 -15.22 7.27
CA PRO A 74 26.22 -15.65 8.48
C PRO A 74 25.54 -14.47 9.21
N ARG A 75 24.36 -14.72 9.80
CA ARG A 75 23.69 -13.78 10.71
C ARG A 75 23.80 -14.34 12.13
N SER A 76 24.63 -13.73 12.96
CA SER A 76 24.76 -14.15 14.36
C SER A 76 23.41 -14.08 15.07
N PHE A 77 23.19 -14.97 16.02
CA PHE A 77 22.01 -15.03 16.90
C PHE A 77 20.63 -15.21 16.24
N ALA A 78 20.47 -15.13 14.91
CA ALA A 78 19.17 -15.26 14.23
C ALA A 78 18.35 -16.52 14.60
N GLU A 79 19.02 -17.67 14.80
CA GLU A 79 18.35 -18.88 15.31
C GLU A 79 18.03 -18.82 16.81
N ALA A 80 18.90 -18.19 17.62
CA ALA A 80 18.67 -18.00 19.04
C ALA A 80 17.50 -17.02 19.28
N ASP A 81 17.41 -15.98 18.46
CA ASP A 81 16.32 -14.99 18.47
C ASP A 81 14.98 -15.65 18.11
N ALA A 82 14.94 -16.44 17.05
CA ALA A 82 13.76 -17.22 16.69
C ALA A 82 13.33 -18.21 17.79
N VAL A 83 14.29 -18.87 18.45
CA VAL A 83 14.04 -19.77 19.59
C VAL A 83 13.55 -19.00 20.83
N ALA A 84 14.13 -17.85 21.16
CA ALA A 84 13.71 -17.05 22.32
C ALA A 84 12.30 -16.48 22.14
N LEU A 85 11.95 -16.01 20.93
CA LEU A 85 10.59 -15.59 20.62
C LEU A 85 9.60 -16.77 20.71
N TYR A 86 9.97 -17.95 20.19
CA TYR A 86 9.16 -19.17 20.34
C TYR A 86 8.94 -19.55 21.82
N GLN A 87 10.00 -19.52 22.63
CA GLN A 87 9.94 -19.85 24.06
C GLN A 87 9.06 -18.86 24.82
N TRP A 88 9.21 -17.55 24.57
CA TRP A 88 8.35 -16.55 25.19
C TRP A 88 6.87 -16.73 24.79
N LEU A 89 6.59 -16.87 23.49
CA LEU A 89 5.22 -17.06 22.97
C LEU A 89 4.53 -18.30 23.56
N THR A 90 5.26 -19.40 23.74
CA THR A 90 4.69 -20.67 24.23
C THR A 90 4.78 -20.85 25.75
N SER A 91 5.25 -19.85 26.49
CA SER A 91 5.37 -19.89 27.95
C SER A 91 4.12 -19.37 28.67
N GLU A 92 3.87 -19.92 29.86
CA GLU A 92 2.79 -19.52 30.78
C GLU A 92 2.89 -18.05 31.24
N HIS A 93 4.09 -17.48 31.26
CA HIS A 93 4.35 -16.09 31.67
C HIS A 93 4.71 -15.17 30.48
N GLY A 94 4.44 -15.62 29.25
CA GLY A 94 4.59 -14.84 28.03
C GLY A 94 3.31 -14.87 27.20
N GLY A 95 3.43 -15.14 25.90
CA GLY A 95 2.31 -15.02 24.95
C GLY A 95 1.19 -16.07 25.09
N GLN A 96 1.38 -17.11 25.91
CA GLN A 96 0.41 -18.20 26.15
C GLN A 96 -0.15 -18.88 24.89
N VAL A 97 0.56 -18.80 23.76
CA VAL A 97 0.14 -19.36 22.47
C VAL A 97 0.30 -20.89 22.51
N PRO A 98 -0.73 -21.68 22.20
CA PRO A 98 -0.60 -23.13 22.12
C PRO A 98 0.47 -23.52 21.11
N ALA A 99 1.41 -24.39 21.50
CA ALA A 99 2.63 -24.64 20.72
C ALA A 99 2.39 -25.37 19.38
N GLU A 100 1.19 -25.91 19.14
CA GLU A 100 0.71 -26.40 17.85
C GLU A 100 0.23 -25.27 16.90
N ARG A 101 -0.02 -24.07 17.44
CA ARG A 101 -0.30 -22.82 16.70
C ARG A 101 0.93 -21.94 16.47
N VAL A 102 2.13 -22.45 16.75
CA VAL A 102 3.39 -21.82 16.35
C VAL A 102 4.14 -22.74 15.37
N ARG A 103 4.75 -22.17 14.34
CA ARG A 103 5.71 -22.84 13.45
C ARG A 103 7.06 -22.16 13.58
N LEU A 104 8.00 -22.82 14.25
CA LEU A 104 9.39 -22.42 14.31
C LEU A 104 10.17 -23.12 13.19
N LEU A 105 10.81 -22.35 12.32
CA LEU A 105 11.66 -22.82 11.25
C LEU A 105 13.09 -22.33 11.47
N LEU A 106 14.05 -23.26 11.53
CA LEU A 106 15.47 -22.98 11.75
C LEU A 106 16.31 -23.53 10.61
N GLY A 107 17.43 -22.90 10.26
CA GLY A 107 18.39 -23.46 9.29
C GLY A 107 18.98 -24.79 9.77
N ARG A 108 19.15 -24.95 11.09
CA ARG A 108 19.72 -26.10 11.80
C ARG A 108 18.70 -26.66 12.82
N PRO A 109 17.58 -27.25 12.38
CA PRO A 109 16.47 -27.64 13.27
C PRO A 109 16.80 -28.75 14.27
N GLN A 110 17.91 -29.49 14.04
CA GLN A 110 18.34 -30.64 14.86
C GLN A 110 18.55 -30.30 16.35
N GLY A 111 18.74 -29.02 16.70
CA GLY A 111 18.87 -28.56 18.08
C GLY A 111 17.54 -28.34 18.84
N HIS A 112 16.37 -28.46 18.20
CA HIS A 112 15.08 -28.13 18.83
C HIS A 112 13.96 -29.10 18.41
N PRO A 113 13.27 -29.80 19.35
CA PRO A 113 12.41 -30.95 19.05
C PRO A 113 11.11 -30.63 18.30
N ARG A 114 10.79 -29.34 18.09
CA ARG A 114 9.63 -28.88 17.30
C ARG A 114 10.01 -27.96 16.13
N ALA A 115 11.31 -27.78 15.84
CA ALA A 115 11.75 -26.93 14.73
C ALA A 115 11.66 -27.67 13.39
N LEU A 116 11.13 -27.00 12.37
CA LEU A 116 11.19 -27.43 10.97
C LEU A 116 12.45 -26.86 10.30
N PRO A 117 12.98 -27.49 9.24
CA PRO A 117 14.05 -26.89 8.45
C PRO A 117 13.53 -25.63 7.73
N ALA A 118 14.23 -24.50 7.88
CA ALA A 118 13.94 -23.24 7.21
C ALA A 118 14.31 -23.25 5.72
N ARG A 119 13.82 -24.26 4.99
CA ARG A 119 13.87 -24.34 3.53
C ARG A 119 12.73 -23.57 2.92
N ARG A 120 12.93 -23.05 1.71
CA ARG A 120 11.92 -22.27 0.96
C ARG A 120 10.55 -22.95 0.92
N GLU A 121 10.50 -24.25 0.65
CA GLU A 121 9.25 -25.01 0.57
C GLU A 121 8.50 -25.07 1.93
N GLU A 122 9.22 -25.31 3.02
CA GLU A 122 8.63 -25.42 4.37
C GLU A 122 8.20 -24.08 4.95
N ILE A 123 8.94 -23.00 4.66
CA ILE A 123 8.53 -21.63 5.03
C ILE A 123 7.23 -21.27 4.30
N LEU A 124 7.14 -21.56 3.00
CA LEU A 124 5.90 -21.32 2.24
C LEU A 124 4.73 -22.14 2.78
N LYS A 125 4.92 -23.43 3.12
CA LYS A 125 3.89 -24.26 3.77
C LYS A 125 3.42 -23.66 5.10
N ALA A 126 4.35 -23.18 5.92
CA ALA A 126 4.03 -22.57 7.21
C ALA A 126 3.24 -21.25 7.05
N LEU A 127 3.58 -20.42 6.05
CA LEU A 127 2.85 -19.18 5.76
C LEU A 127 1.41 -19.45 5.30
N HIS A 128 1.19 -20.35 4.33
CA HIS A 128 -0.17 -20.76 3.93
C HIS A 128 -0.97 -21.27 5.14
N TRP A 129 -0.39 -22.20 5.92
CA TRP A 129 -1.06 -22.77 7.09
C TRP A 129 -1.53 -21.71 8.10
N ALA A 130 -0.76 -20.66 8.35
CA ALA A 130 -1.18 -19.60 9.27
C ALA A 130 -2.30 -18.72 8.68
N LEU A 131 -2.18 -18.32 7.42
CA LEU A 131 -3.09 -17.37 6.76
C LEU A 131 -4.42 -18.01 6.35
N ASP A 132 -4.42 -19.31 6.01
CA ASP A 132 -5.62 -20.08 5.66
C ASP A 132 -6.52 -20.36 6.87
N ASN A 133 -5.93 -20.54 8.06
CA ASN A 133 -6.65 -20.98 9.26
C ASN A 133 -7.10 -19.83 10.18
N ALA A 134 -6.47 -18.66 10.09
CA ALA A 134 -6.84 -17.49 10.87
C ALA A 134 -8.23 -16.94 10.51
N LYS A 135 -8.98 -16.49 11.52
CA LYS A 135 -10.23 -15.73 11.36
C LYS A 135 -9.98 -14.23 11.20
N GLU A 136 -11.03 -13.48 10.87
CA GLU A 136 -10.97 -12.05 10.57
C GLU A 136 -10.38 -11.17 11.69
N GLU A 137 -10.80 -11.37 12.94
CA GLU A 137 -10.30 -10.62 14.11
C GLU A 137 -9.09 -11.32 14.80
N GLU A 138 -8.61 -12.46 14.30
CA GLU A 138 -7.50 -13.22 14.90
C GLU A 138 -6.13 -12.69 14.44
N VAL A 139 -5.25 -12.38 15.38
CA VAL A 139 -3.91 -11.83 15.09
C VAL A 139 -2.98 -12.91 14.51
N VAL A 140 -2.37 -12.65 13.35
CA VAL A 140 -1.32 -13.48 12.76
C VAL A 140 0.03 -12.81 12.91
N LEU A 141 1.01 -13.52 13.49
CA LEU A 141 2.38 -13.03 13.69
C LEU A 141 3.36 -13.73 12.74
N VAL A 142 4.13 -12.95 11.99
CA VAL A 142 5.23 -13.42 11.14
C VAL A 142 6.52 -12.77 11.63
N ALA A 143 7.48 -13.57 12.09
CA ALA A 143 8.78 -13.09 12.56
C ALA A 143 9.91 -13.69 11.73
N TRP A 144 10.84 -12.85 11.26
CA TRP A 144 11.96 -13.26 10.41
C TRP A 144 13.27 -12.66 10.92
N PHE A 145 14.23 -13.53 11.21
CA PHE A 145 15.58 -13.20 11.67
C PHE A 145 16.59 -13.82 10.68
N GLY A 146 17.39 -13.01 10.00
CA GLY A 146 18.33 -13.52 9.00
C GLY A 146 18.86 -12.47 8.02
N GLN A 147 19.12 -12.93 6.80
CA GLN A 147 19.62 -12.14 5.68
C GLN A 147 18.58 -12.06 4.56
N GLY A 148 18.72 -11.06 3.70
CA GLY A 148 17.99 -10.94 2.44
C GLY A 148 18.85 -10.30 1.35
N ALA A 149 18.25 -10.05 0.19
CA ALA A 149 18.89 -9.29 -0.89
C ALA A 149 17.85 -8.60 -1.80
N PRO A 150 18.25 -7.58 -2.57
CA PRO A 150 17.52 -7.10 -3.73
C PRO A 150 17.43 -8.15 -4.85
N VAL A 151 16.25 -8.24 -5.44
CA VAL A 151 15.96 -8.97 -6.69
C VAL A 151 15.35 -7.97 -7.66
N GLY A 152 16.17 -7.01 -8.09
CA GLY A 152 15.72 -5.90 -8.94
C GLY A 152 15.13 -4.75 -8.13
N ASP A 153 13.90 -4.33 -8.44
CA ASP A 153 13.15 -3.30 -7.69
C ASP A 153 12.37 -3.86 -6.48
N ARG A 154 12.51 -5.15 -6.18
CA ARG A 154 11.91 -5.83 -5.02
C ARG A 154 12.97 -6.50 -4.14
N THR A 155 12.58 -6.88 -2.93
CA THR A 155 13.37 -7.65 -1.96
C THR A 155 13.13 -9.16 -2.06
N CYS A 156 14.07 -9.95 -1.53
CA CYS A 156 13.84 -11.33 -1.14
C CYS A 156 14.43 -11.65 0.24
N TYR A 157 13.77 -12.56 0.93
CA TYR A 157 14.13 -13.13 2.21
C TYR A 157 14.81 -14.47 1.97
N PHE A 158 16.04 -14.65 2.48
CA PHE A 158 16.78 -15.89 2.26
C PHE A 158 16.28 -17.02 3.18
N ALA A 159 16.06 -18.19 2.57
CA ALA A 159 15.91 -19.47 3.25
C ALA A 159 17.29 -20.14 3.37
N ALA A 160 17.41 -21.16 4.23
CA ALA A 160 18.67 -21.88 4.44
C ALA A 160 19.20 -22.60 3.18
N ASP A 161 18.31 -22.90 2.22
CA ASP A 161 18.61 -23.48 0.90
C ASP A 161 18.69 -22.45 -0.24
N SER A 162 18.63 -21.15 0.07
CA SER A 162 18.84 -20.10 -0.93
C SER A 162 20.33 -19.95 -1.33
N THR A 163 20.54 -19.40 -2.52
CA THR A 163 21.86 -19.00 -3.04
C THR A 163 21.82 -17.54 -3.44
N LEU A 164 22.95 -16.83 -3.39
CA LEU A 164 23.01 -15.43 -3.84
C LEU A 164 22.64 -15.32 -5.32
N LYS A 165 23.23 -16.16 -6.18
CA LYS A 165 23.06 -16.13 -7.64
C LYS A 165 21.62 -16.41 -8.10
N ASP A 166 21.04 -17.54 -7.67
CA ASP A 166 19.69 -17.96 -8.06
C ASP A 166 18.58 -17.48 -7.11
N ARG A 167 18.85 -16.41 -6.33
CA ARG A 167 17.93 -15.83 -5.33
C ARG A 167 16.51 -15.58 -5.83
N GLY A 168 16.35 -15.11 -7.06
CA GLY A 168 15.03 -14.89 -7.68
C GLY A 168 14.20 -16.17 -7.88
N LYS A 169 14.79 -17.35 -7.71
CA LYS A 169 14.15 -18.67 -7.79
C LYS A 169 14.07 -19.35 -6.42
N ASN A 170 15.14 -19.30 -5.64
CA ASN A 170 15.31 -20.08 -4.40
C ASN A 170 15.30 -19.27 -3.08
N ALA A 171 15.16 -17.94 -3.13
CA ALA A 171 14.73 -17.14 -1.99
C ALA A 171 13.21 -16.85 -2.08
N ILE A 172 12.61 -16.33 -1.00
CA ILE A 172 11.20 -15.93 -0.98
C ILE A 172 11.12 -14.44 -1.30
N SER A 173 10.56 -14.07 -2.46
CA SER A 173 10.47 -12.66 -2.87
C SER A 173 9.32 -11.94 -2.18
N ALA A 174 9.46 -10.60 -2.05
CA ALA A 174 8.41 -9.68 -1.66
C ALA A 174 7.07 -10.00 -2.36
N THR A 175 7.10 -10.14 -3.69
CA THR A 175 5.92 -10.45 -4.51
C THR A 175 5.27 -11.81 -4.26
N GLN A 176 6.00 -12.79 -3.74
CA GLN A 176 5.36 -14.03 -3.26
C GLN A 176 4.72 -13.83 -1.89
N LEU A 177 5.29 -12.99 -1.03
CA LEU A 177 4.75 -12.69 0.29
C LEU A 177 3.49 -11.81 0.21
N GLU A 178 3.49 -10.80 -0.67
CA GLU A 178 2.33 -10.01 -1.11
C GLU A 178 1.14 -10.91 -1.45
N GLN A 179 1.34 -11.82 -2.41
CA GLN A 179 0.31 -12.74 -2.91
C GLN A 179 -0.25 -13.69 -1.84
N LEU A 180 0.54 -14.06 -0.84
CA LEU A 180 0.08 -14.88 0.29
C LEU A 180 -0.72 -14.04 1.28
N LEU A 181 -0.21 -12.86 1.65
CA LEU A 181 -0.84 -11.97 2.62
C LEU A 181 -2.18 -11.42 2.09
N GLU A 182 -2.33 -11.23 0.78
CA GLU A 182 -3.61 -10.93 0.11
C GLU A 182 -4.70 -11.98 0.33
N GLN A 183 -4.34 -13.26 0.37
CA GLN A 183 -5.29 -14.38 0.50
C GLN A 183 -5.74 -14.62 1.95
N SER A 184 -5.09 -13.94 2.92
CA SER A 184 -5.42 -14.03 4.34
C SER A 184 -6.84 -13.55 4.64
N LYS A 185 -7.59 -14.34 5.41
CA LYS A 185 -8.89 -13.95 5.97
C LYS A 185 -8.74 -12.96 7.12
N SER A 186 -7.62 -13.03 7.85
CA SER A 186 -7.33 -12.15 8.98
C SER A 186 -7.07 -10.72 8.51
N ASN A 187 -7.69 -9.78 9.21
CA ASN A 187 -7.38 -8.36 9.04
C ASN A 187 -6.24 -7.91 10.00
N ARG A 188 -5.85 -8.69 11.02
CA ARG A 188 -4.79 -8.32 11.99
C ARG A 188 -3.50 -9.07 11.71
N ILE A 189 -2.53 -8.42 11.05
CA ILE A 189 -1.21 -9.02 10.76
C ILE A 189 -0.09 -8.23 11.45
N VAL A 190 0.92 -8.94 11.93
CA VAL A 190 2.06 -8.39 12.69
C VAL A 190 3.34 -8.97 12.11
N ALA A 191 4.27 -8.12 11.66
CA ALA A 191 5.53 -8.52 11.06
C ALA A 191 6.72 -8.00 11.88
N ILE A 192 7.62 -8.90 12.30
CA ILE A 192 8.87 -8.56 13.01
C ILE A 192 10.05 -8.97 12.13
N LEU A 193 10.81 -8.00 11.64
CA LEU A 193 11.81 -8.20 10.58
C LEU A 193 13.19 -7.73 11.03
N ASP A 194 14.01 -8.66 11.52
CA ASP A 194 15.46 -8.46 11.70
C ASP A 194 16.20 -9.10 10.51
N VAL A 195 15.99 -8.50 9.33
CA VAL A 195 16.47 -8.98 8.05
C VAL A 195 17.44 -7.95 7.47
N ASN A 196 18.70 -8.33 7.34
CA ASN A 196 19.72 -7.50 6.71
C ASN A 196 19.77 -7.80 5.21
N PHE A 197 19.28 -6.87 4.39
CA PHE A 197 19.26 -7.02 2.93
C PHE A 197 20.59 -6.64 2.24
N ARG A 198 21.68 -6.50 3.01
CA ARG A 198 23.07 -6.53 2.54
C ARG A 198 23.84 -7.71 3.17
N GLY A 199 23.16 -8.85 3.34
CA GLY A 199 23.68 -10.03 4.02
C GLY A 199 24.58 -10.93 3.18
N TYR A 200 25.42 -10.37 2.31
CA TYR A 200 26.14 -11.13 1.27
C TYR A 200 27.48 -10.48 0.85
N ASP A 201 28.36 -11.26 0.22
CA ASP A 201 29.62 -10.78 -0.37
C ASP A 201 29.41 -10.34 -1.83
N ASP A 202 29.22 -9.03 -2.04
CA ASP A 202 28.92 -8.40 -3.33
C ASP A 202 30.14 -8.30 -4.28
N LYS A 203 31.35 -8.59 -3.80
CA LYS A 203 32.61 -8.56 -4.57
C LYS A 203 32.65 -9.49 -5.81
N LYS A 204 31.63 -10.33 -5.99
CA LYS A 204 31.48 -11.28 -7.12
C LYS A 204 30.19 -11.06 -7.93
N GLU A 205 29.24 -10.28 -7.42
CA GLU A 205 28.00 -9.95 -8.12
C GLU A 205 27.51 -8.58 -7.62
N LYS A 206 27.48 -7.58 -8.51
CA LYS A 206 27.07 -6.22 -8.14
C LYS A 206 25.54 -6.10 -8.08
N ILE A 207 24.99 -6.20 -6.87
CA ILE A 207 23.53 -6.19 -6.65
C ILE A 207 23.02 -4.75 -6.46
N SER A 208 22.09 -4.32 -7.33
CA SER A 208 21.48 -2.97 -7.26
C SER A 208 20.69 -2.77 -5.97
N THR A 209 20.74 -1.56 -5.40
CA THR A 209 20.08 -1.23 -4.13
C THR A 209 18.65 -0.73 -4.29
N LEU A 210 18.11 -0.51 -5.50
CA LEU A 210 16.81 0.13 -5.68
C LEU A 210 15.66 -0.64 -5.00
N GLY A 211 15.66 -1.98 -5.05
CA GLY A 211 14.64 -2.78 -4.39
C GLY A 211 14.61 -2.66 -2.86
N LEU A 212 15.64 -2.09 -2.24
CA LEU A 212 15.64 -1.84 -0.80
C LEU A 212 14.66 -0.74 -0.41
N GLU A 213 14.37 0.24 -1.28
CA GLU A 213 13.43 1.33 -0.96
C GLU A 213 11.98 0.82 -0.82
N LYS A 214 11.61 -0.28 -1.49
CA LYS A 214 10.26 -0.88 -1.48
C LYS A 214 10.01 -1.94 -0.39
N ARG A 215 11.04 -2.40 0.32
CA ARG A 215 11.13 -3.60 1.21
C ARG A 215 10.11 -3.84 2.35
N PHE A 216 9.08 -3.00 2.49
CA PHE A 216 7.96 -3.22 3.43
C PHE A 216 6.58 -3.09 2.77
N GLN A 217 6.53 -2.69 1.50
CA GLN A 217 5.29 -2.64 0.73
C GLN A 217 4.65 -4.03 0.65
N GLU A 218 5.46 -5.10 0.71
CA GLU A 218 4.97 -6.48 0.72
C GLU A 218 4.06 -6.85 1.89
N PHE A 219 4.16 -6.14 3.02
CA PHE A 219 3.32 -6.38 4.19
C PHE A 219 2.12 -5.43 4.28
N ASP A 220 2.18 -4.30 3.60
CA ASP A 220 1.26 -3.17 3.81
C ASP A 220 0.15 -3.05 2.74
N ARG A 221 0.40 -3.54 1.51
CA ARG A 221 -0.51 -3.41 0.35
C ARG A 221 -0.72 -1.97 -0.16
N LEU A 222 0.07 -0.96 0.26
CA LEU A 222 0.04 0.42 -0.27
C LEU A 222 1.40 0.83 -0.84
N SER A 223 1.79 0.27 -1.99
CA SER A 223 2.58 1.05 -2.95
C SER A 223 1.63 1.84 -3.84
N ASP A 224 2.02 3.04 -4.27
CA ASP A 224 1.19 3.88 -5.17
C ASP A 224 0.93 3.21 -6.54
N GLU A 225 1.72 2.19 -6.89
CA GLU A 225 1.57 1.37 -8.09
C GLU A 225 0.68 0.11 -7.88
N GLU A 226 0.31 -0.22 -6.63
CA GLU A 226 -0.45 -1.44 -6.26
C GLU A 226 -1.76 -1.14 -5.53
N GLN A 227 -1.89 0.06 -4.94
CA GLN A 227 -3.19 0.66 -4.62
C GLN A 227 -4.16 0.50 -5.80
N GLU A 228 -3.67 0.57 -7.04
CA GLU A 228 -4.49 0.44 -8.26
C GLU A 228 -4.80 -1.01 -8.71
N ARG A 229 -4.24 -2.05 -8.08
CA ARG A 229 -4.28 -3.44 -8.58
C ARG A 229 -5.21 -4.38 -7.80
N HIS A 230 -5.11 -4.41 -6.48
CA HIS A 230 -5.72 -5.48 -5.65
C HIS A 230 -6.87 -4.93 -4.80
N ALA A 231 -8.07 -5.46 -5.02
CA ALA A 231 -9.28 -4.64 -4.89
C ALA A 231 -10.41 -5.21 -4.02
N ASP A 232 -10.22 -6.30 -3.26
CA ASP A 232 -11.26 -6.82 -2.36
C ASP A 232 -11.16 -6.30 -0.92
N GLN A 233 -12.29 -6.36 -0.22
CA GLN A 233 -12.49 -5.70 1.07
C GLN A 233 -11.55 -6.25 2.16
N ARG A 234 -11.24 -5.36 3.13
CA ARG A 234 -10.14 -5.43 4.13
C ARG A 234 -8.83 -4.86 3.59
N GLN A 235 -8.61 -3.57 3.84
CA GLN A 235 -7.28 -3.18 4.31
C GLN A 235 -7.05 -4.01 5.58
N THR A 236 -6.10 -4.93 5.53
CA THR A 236 -5.57 -5.62 6.71
C THR A 236 -4.75 -4.57 7.48
N PRO A 237 -5.13 -4.12 8.70
CA PRO A 237 -4.20 -3.49 9.63
C PRO A 237 -3.00 -4.41 9.90
N ALA A 238 -2.00 -4.28 9.01
CA ALA A 238 -0.72 -4.96 9.04
C ALA A 238 0.32 -4.02 9.65
N TRP A 239 0.89 -4.42 10.78
CA TRP A 239 1.93 -3.64 11.46
C TRP A 239 3.30 -4.25 11.21
N VAL A 240 4.21 -3.42 10.70
CA VAL A 240 5.59 -3.85 10.38
C VAL A 240 6.56 -3.20 11.35
N LEU A 241 7.43 -4.02 11.92
CA LEU A 241 8.52 -3.61 12.79
C LEU A 241 9.85 -4.10 12.20
N SER A 242 10.72 -3.18 11.80
CA SER A 242 12.10 -3.52 11.42
C SER A 242 13.14 -2.66 12.13
N ALA A 243 14.21 -3.32 12.58
CA ALA A 243 15.28 -2.77 13.42
C ALA A 243 16.09 -1.64 12.77
N ASN A 244 15.99 -1.50 11.47
CA ASN A 244 16.87 -0.70 10.65
C ASN A 244 16.16 -0.28 9.36
N ASP A 245 16.87 0.51 8.55
CA ASP A 245 16.48 0.92 7.22
C ASP A 245 16.76 -0.17 6.15
N GLY A 246 16.85 -1.45 6.53
CA GLY A 246 17.07 -2.62 5.66
C GLY A 246 18.52 -2.83 5.22
N LEU A 247 19.42 -1.92 5.58
CA LEU A 247 20.68 -1.68 4.85
C LEU A 247 21.94 -2.15 5.55
N GLY A 248 21.79 -2.65 6.77
CA GLY A 248 22.80 -3.28 7.58
C GLY A 248 22.14 -4.09 8.70
N PRO A 249 22.91 -4.92 9.42
CA PRO A 249 22.39 -5.69 10.55
C PRO A 249 21.87 -4.78 11.68
N SER A 250 20.75 -5.17 12.27
CA SER A 250 20.37 -4.76 13.62
C SER A 250 21.53 -5.05 14.58
N PRO A 251 21.83 -4.15 15.54
CA PRO A 251 22.89 -4.35 16.52
C PRO A 251 22.76 -5.69 17.26
N GLU A 252 23.88 -6.35 17.52
CA GLU A 252 23.94 -7.62 18.25
C GLU A 252 24.45 -7.36 19.68
N ASP A 253 23.71 -7.80 20.70
CA ASP A 253 24.25 -7.83 22.05
C ASP A 253 25.02 -9.13 22.27
N LYS A 254 26.35 -9.02 22.22
CA LYS A 254 27.26 -10.17 22.38
C LYS A 254 27.41 -10.65 23.83
N GLN A 255 26.88 -9.92 24.82
CA GLN A 255 26.87 -10.35 26.23
C GLN A 255 25.61 -11.15 26.55
N ALA A 256 24.47 -10.72 26.02
CA ALA A 256 23.18 -11.40 26.18
C ALA A 256 22.91 -12.47 25.10
N GLY A 257 23.66 -12.50 23.99
CA GLY A 257 23.59 -13.56 22.97
C GLY A 257 22.41 -13.44 22.01
N HIS A 258 21.92 -12.22 21.77
CA HIS A 258 20.69 -11.94 21.01
C HIS A 258 20.78 -10.67 20.16
N GLY A 259 19.95 -10.55 19.13
CA GLY A 259 19.73 -9.31 18.40
C GLY A 259 19.04 -8.25 19.27
N LEU A 260 19.50 -6.99 19.20
CA LEU A 260 18.96 -5.90 20.02
C LEU A 260 17.47 -5.65 19.75
N LEU A 261 16.99 -5.82 18.50
CA LEU A 261 15.57 -5.65 18.21
C LEU A 261 14.73 -6.60 19.06
N LEU A 262 15.08 -7.89 19.06
CA LEU A 262 14.31 -8.88 19.81
C LEU A 262 14.33 -8.57 21.30
N GLN A 263 15.45 -8.13 21.86
CA GLN A 263 15.51 -7.73 23.27
C GLN A 263 14.54 -6.60 23.59
N VAL A 264 14.52 -5.53 22.80
CA VAL A 264 13.59 -4.41 23.01
C VAL A 264 12.14 -4.83 22.76
N VAL A 265 11.89 -5.75 21.83
CA VAL A 265 10.56 -6.34 21.60
C VAL A 265 10.10 -7.19 22.78
N LEU A 266 10.94 -8.09 23.30
CA LEU A 266 10.61 -8.95 24.44
C LEU A 266 10.51 -8.16 25.75
N ASP A 267 11.36 -7.15 25.96
CA ASP A 267 11.21 -6.19 27.06
C ASP A 267 9.83 -5.50 26.99
N GLY A 268 9.45 -5.02 25.81
CA GLY A 268 8.13 -4.44 25.57
C GLY A 268 7.01 -5.41 25.90
N LEU A 269 6.99 -6.58 25.25
CA LEU A 269 6.00 -7.66 25.37
C LEU A 269 5.95 -8.34 26.75
N THR A 270 6.97 -8.21 27.59
CA THR A 270 6.98 -8.70 28.99
C THR A 270 6.52 -7.65 30.01
N GLY A 271 6.04 -6.49 29.56
CA GLY A 271 5.41 -5.46 30.39
C GLY A 271 6.15 -4.13 30.49
N GLN A 272 7.22 -3.89 29.72
CA GLN A 272 7.83 -2.54 29.68
C GLN A 272 7.12 -1.60 28.68
N ALA A 273 6.31 -2.14 27.76
CA ALA A 273 5.49 -1.34 26.85
C ALA A 273 4.12 -0.94 27.42
N ASP A 274 3.59 -1.71 28.37
CA ASP A 274 2.30 -1.54 29.09
C ASP A 274 2.21 -0.16 29.77
N ASN A 275 1.65 0.82 29.05
CA ASN A 275 1.73 2.25 29.37
C ASN A 275 0.72 3.10 28.55
N GLU A 276 -0.44 2.57 28.17
CA GLU A 276 -1.46 3.37 27.48
C GLU A 276 -1.90 4.58 28.35
N ALA A 277 -1.89 5.76 27.74
CA ALA A 277 -2.09 7.07 28.38
C ALA A 277 -1.24 7.38 29.65
N GLY A 278 -0.21 6.60 29.96
CA GLY A 278 0.60 6.74 31.19
C GLY A 278 0.11 5.90 32.38
N GLU A 279 -0.80 4.95 32.17
CA GLU A 279 -1.16 3.91 33.14
C GLU A 279 -0.77 2.53 32.58
N ALA A 280 -0.26 1.63 33.43
CA ALA A 280 -0.16 0.22 33.09
C ALA A 280 -1.54 -0.46 33.32
N ASP A 281 -2.08 -1.09 32.29
CA ASP A 281 -3.40 -1.72 32.29
C ASP A 281 -3.37 -3.24 32.13
N GLY A 282 -2.19 -3.83 31.95
CA GLY A 282 -2.01 -5.27 31.85
C GLY A 282 -2.22 -5.86 30.46
N ILE A 283 -2.62 -5.07 29.48
CA ILE A 283 -2.64 -5.41 28.05
C ILE A 283 -1.45 -4.71 27.39
N ILE A 284 -0.93 -5.30 26.31
CA ILE A 284 0.11 -4.67 25.50
C ILE A 284 -0.40 -4.63 24.06
N THR A 285 -0.64 -3.43 23.55
CA THR A 285 -1.11 -3.21 22.19
C THR A 285 0.03 -3.05 21.17
N VAL A 286 -0.32 -3.18 19.90
CA VAL A 286 0.52 -2.76 18.77
C VAL A 286 1.02 -1.32 18.93
N GLY A 287 0.15 -0.40 19.38
CA GLY A 287 0.47 1.02 19.50
C GLY A 287 1.44 1.33 20.65
N GLU A 288 1.33 0.62 21.76
CA GLU A 288 2.27 0.72 22.89
C GLU A 288 3.62 0.10 22.56
N LEU A 289 3.63 -1.10 21.97
CA LEU A 289 4.88 -1.75 21.54
C LEU A 289 5.63 -0.87 20.53
N PHE A 290 4.91 -0.27 19.56
CA PHE A 290 5.45 0.75 18.66
C PHE A 290 6.09 1.93 19.39
N GLN A 291 5.37 2.58 20.31
CA GLN A 291 5.90 3.71 21.08
C GLN A 291 7.13 3.33 21.92
N TYR A 292 7.07 2.16 22.57
CA TYR A 292 8.15 1.61 23.38
C TYR A 292 9.41 1.36 22.54
N VAL A 293 9.33 0.58 21.46
CA VAL A 293 10.50 0.27 20.64
C VAL A 293 11.06 1.53 19.98
N ARG A 294 10.19 2.43 19.48
CA ARG A 294 10.60 3.74 18.90
C ARG A 294 11.39 4.61 19.88
N LYS A 295 11.06 4.55 21.17
CA LYS A 295 11.73 5.28 22.26
C LYS A 295 13.03 4.59 22.70
N GLU A 296 12.98 3.28 22.96
CA GLU A 296 14.03 2.56 23.68
C GLU A 296 15.15 2.01 22.78
N PHE A 297 14.85 1.62 21.54
CA PHE A 297 15.85 1.03 20.66
C PHE A 297 16.96 2.02 20.24
N PRO A 298 16.68 3.25 19.76
CA PRO A 298 17.73 4.17 19.32
C PRO A 298 18.80 4.49 20.39
N PRO A 299 18.48 4.78 21.67
CA PRO A 299 19.50 5.01 22.69
C PRO A 299 20.25 3.73 23.10
N ARG A 300 19.61 2.55 23.06
CA ARG A 300 20.28 1.26 23.31
C ARG A 300 21.26 0.92 22.17
N ALA A 301 20.82 1.07 20.92
CA ALA A 301 21.64 0.90 19.72
C ALA A 301 22.85 1.83 19.71
N LYS A 302 22.67 3.09 20.12
CA LYS A 302 23.77 4.05 20.25
C LYS A 302 24.79 3.67 21.34
N ARG A 303 24.36 3.06 22.45
CA ARG A 303 25.27 2.55 23.49
C ARG A 303 26.11 1.36 23.00
N GLN A 304 25.54 0.46 22.21
CA GLN A 304 26.27 -0.71 21.68
C GLN A 304 27.16 -0.38 20.47
N THR A 305 26.74 0.53 19.58
CA THR A 305 27.43 0.79 18.29
C THR A 305 28.25 2.09 18.25
N GLY A 306 28.08 2.99 19.23
CA GLY A 306 28.68 4.32 19.24
C GLY A 306 28.10 5.32 18.22
N LYS A 307 27.24 4.88 17.30
CA LYS A 307 26.62 5.71 16.26
C LYS A 307 25.15 6.02 16.58
N ALA A 308 24.61 7.08 16.01
CA ALA A 308 23.16 7.15 15.82
C ALA A 308 22.76 6.08 14.80
N VAL A 309 21.69 5.33 15.09
CA VAL A 309 21.04 4.43 14.12
C VAL A 309 19.80 5.15 13.61
N ALA A 310 19.45 4.92 12.34
CA ALA A 310 18.22 5.40 11.74
C ALA A 310 16.99 5.05 12.60
N PRO A 311 15.88 5.81 12.51
CA PRO A 311 14.62 5.36 13.10
C PRO A 311 14.28 3.95 12.59
N LEU A 312 13.70 3.11 13.45
CA LEU A 312 13.10 1.86 12.98
C LEU A 312 12.15 2.18 11.83
N ALA A 313 12.19 1.36 10.80
CA ALA A 313 11.18 1.42 9.78
C ALA A 313 9.92 0.75 10.33
N PHE A 314 8.90 1.57 10.53
CA PHE A 314 7.55 1.16 10.88
C PHE A 314 6.62 1.46 9.70
N TYR A 315 5.58 0.65 9.53
CA TYR A 315 4.51 0.93 8.59
C TYR A 315 3.14 0.76 9.26
N SER A 316 2.10 1.38 8.68
CA SER A 316 0.74 1.53 9.25
C SER A 316 0.67 2.47 10.48
N GLU A 317 1.04 3.75 10.34
CA GLU A 317 0.89 4.76 11.41
C GLU A 317 -0.58 5.21 11.67
N THR A 318 -1.57 4.86 10.84
CA THR A 318 -2.90 5.52 10.88
C THR A 318 -4.10 4.73 11.42
N ARG A 319 -4.11 3.37 11.41
CA ARG A 319 -5.36 2.57 11.55
C ARG A 319 -5.31 1.37 12.50
N SER A 320 -4.17 1.09 13.13
CA SER A 320 -3.88 -0.24 13.70
C SER A 320 -3.52 -0.17 15.20
N HIS A 321 -4.51 -0.36 16.08
CA HIS A 321 -4.31 -0.41 17.53
C HIS A 321 -5.16 -1.55 18.11
N PHE A 322 -4.57 -2.75 18.19
CA PHE A 322 -5.17 -3.93 18.80
C PHE A 322 -4.20 -4.58 19.79
N ALA A 323 -4.73 -5.39 20.69
CA ALA A 323 -3.95 -6.08 21.72
C ALA A 323 -3.10 -7.23 21.12
N LEU A 324 -1.85 -7.34 21.56
CA LEU A 324 -0.86 -8.36 21.13
C LEU A 324 -0.63 -9.44 22.18
N THR A 325 -0.64 -9.08 23.46
CA THR A 325 -0.38 -9.97 24.60
C THR A 325 -0.89 -9.31 25.88
N ILE A 326 -0.82 -10.03 27.01
CA ILE A 326 -0.94 -9.45 28.35
C ILE A 326 0.43 -9.25 29.01
N ASN A 327 0.54 -8.27 29.91
CA ASN A 327 1.57 -8.20 30.94
C ASN A 327 1.07 -8.95 32.19
N PRO A 328 1.52 -10.19 32.48
CA PRO A 328 0.96 -10.99 33.55
C PRO A 328 1.08 -10.32 34.94
N LYS A 329 2.11 -9.49 35.17
CA LYS A 329 2.34 -8.81 36.45
C LYS A 329 1.28 -7.77 36.79
N ALA A 330 0.70 -7.11 35.77
CA ALA A 330 -0.37 -6.12 35.93
C ALA A 330 -1.76 -6.74 35.69
N PHE A 331 -1.86 -7.69 34.75
CA PHE A 331 -3.14 -8.27 34.35
C PHE A 331 -3.85 -9.07 35.47
N ASP A 332 -3.12 -9.63 36.44
CA ASP A 332 -3.78 -10.23 37.62
C ASP A 332 -4.52 -9.22 38.50
N ALA A 333 -3.95 -8.02 38.70
CA ALA A 333 -4.66 -6.95 39.39
C ALA A 333 -5.89 -6.48 38.61
N VAL A 334 -5.82 -6.51 37.27
CA VAL A 334 -6.92 -6.17 36.36
C VAL A 334 -8.04 -7.20 36.43
N ARG A 335 -7.70 -8.50 36.39
CA ARG A 335 -8.67 -9.60 36.58
C ARG A 335 -9.34 -9.52 37.95
N ALA A 336 -8.59 -9.31 39.03
CA ALA A 336 -9.15 -9.16 40.38
C ALA A 336 -10.08 -7.93 40.50
N ARG A 337 -9.69 -6.81 39.88
CA ARG A 337 -10.48 -5.57 39.80
C ARG A 337 -11.80 -5.76 39.06
N ILE A 338 -11.80 -6.47 37.93
CA ILE A 338 -13.02 -6.80 37.18
C ILE A 338 -13.91 -7.76 37.97
N ALA A 339 -13.35 -8.77 38.63
CA ALA A 339 -14.13 -9.71 39.44
C ALA A 339 -14.82 -9.03 40.64
N GLU A 340 -14.14 -8.11 41.34
CA GLU A 340 -14.75 -7.32 42.42
C GLU A 340 -15.77 -6.30 41.88
N PHE A 341 -15.51 -5.69 40.71
CA PHE A 341 -16.50 -4.86 40.01
C PHE A 341 -17.79 -5.63 39.70
N GLU A 342 -17.70 -6.81 39.08
CA GLU A 342 -18.85 -7.63 38.70
C GLU A 342 -19.64 -8.10 39.93
N LYS A 343 -18.94 -8.53 40.98
CA LYS A 343 -19.53 -8.89 42.27
C LYS A 343 -20.33 -7.73 42.88
N ARG A 344 -19.78 -6.51 42.86
CA ARG A 344 -20.47 -5.29 43.33
C ARG A 344 -21.63 -4.89 42.43
N ALA A 345 -21.44 -4.92 41.12
CA ALA A 345 -22.47 -4.60 40.13
C ALA A 345 -23.69 -5.53 40.26
N LYS A 346 -23.43 -6.84 40.45
CA LYS A 346 -24.46 -7.86 40.71
C LYS A 346 -25.17 -7.64 42.05
N ALA A 347 -24.43 -7.32 43.12
CA ALA A 347 -25.02 -7.03 44.43
C ALA A 347 -25.88 -5.75 44.44
N ALA A 348 -25.53 -4.77 43.61
CA ALA A 348 -26.26 -3.52 43.45
C ALA A 348 -27.36 -3.54 42.37
N GLY A 349 -27.51 -4.64 41.62
CA GLY A 349 -28.49 -4.75 40.53
C GLY A 349 -28.24 -3.81 39.35
N LEU A 350 -26.98 -3.51 39.01
CA LEU A 350 -26.66 -2.65 37.87
C LEU A 350 -27.15 -3.24 36.53
N PRO A 351 -27.64 -2.42 35.57
CA PRO A 351 -28.06 -2.90 34.25
C PRO A 351 -26.90 -3.52 33.47
N ASN A 352 -27.15 -4.58 32.70
CA ASN A 352 -26.13 -5.30 31.92
C ASN A 352 -25.27 -4.38 31.04
N GLU A 353 -25.86 -3.34 30.44
CA GLU A 353 -25.14 -2.33 29.64
C GLU A 353 -24.02 -1.63 30.44
N VAL A 354 -24.27 -1.32 31.71
CA VAL A 354 -23.31 -0.71 32.65
C VAL A 354 -22.27 -1.74 33.11
N VAL A 355 -22.64 -3.03 33.17
CA VAL A 355 -21.70 -4.12 33.46
C VAL A 355 -20.73 -4.33 32.28
N GLU A 356 -21.21 -4.37 31.03
CA GLU A 356 -20.35 -4.52 29.85
C GLU A 356 -19.50 -3.27 29.57
N GLU A 357 -20.05 -2.06 29.78
CA GLU A 357 -19.26 -0.82 29.71
C GLU A 357 -18.16 -0.81 30.77
N GLY A 358 -18.48 -1.19 32.01
CA GLY A 358 -17.52 -1.30 33.10
C GLY A 358 -16.46 -2.38 32.86
N ARG A 359 -16.85 -3.56 32.36
CA ARG A 359 -15.92 -4.63 31.92
C ARG A 359 -14.90 -4.08 30.92
N ARG A 360 -15.38 -3.48 29.82
CA ARG A 360 -14.53 -2.90 28.76
C ARG A 360 -13.58 -1.82 29.31
N LEU A 361 -14.10 -0.86 30.09
CA LEU A 361 -13.31 0.25 30.63
C LEU A 361 -12.34 -0.18 31.75
N LEU A 362 -12.62 -1.26 32.48
CA LEU A 362 -11.72 -1.79 33.51
C LEU A 362 -10.68 -2.77 32.94
N LEU A 363 -10.94 -3.35 31.76
CA LEU A 363 -10.04 -4.25 31.04
C LEU A 363 -8.89 -3.52 30.34
N GLN A 364 -9.18 -2.38 29.69
CA GLN A 364 -8.17 -1.58 28.97
C GLN A 364 -8.35 -0.08 29.27
N VAL A 365 -7.26 0.69 29.28
CA VAL A 365 -7.25 2.16 29.27
C VAL A 365 -7.68 2.65 27.89
N PRO A 366 -8.71 3.50 27.80
CA PRO A 366 -9.06 4.09 26.52
C PRO A 366 -8.00 5.06 26.00
N ARG A 367 -7.73 4.98 24.69
CA ARG A 367 -6.89 5.91 23.93
C ARG A 367 -7.36 7.37 24.01
N PHE A 368 -8.67 7.60 24.16
CA PHE A 368 -9.29 8.92 24.20
C PHE A 368 -9.58 9.40 25.63
N GLU A 369 -9.54 10.72 25.87
CA GLU A 369 -9.61 11.29 27.22
C GLU A 369 -11.01 11.17 27.85
N GLN A 370 -12.09 11.33 27.07
CA GLN A 370 -13.46 11.28 27.61
C GLN A 370 -13.75 9.89 28.21
N PRO A 371 -13.50 8.74 27.53
CA PRO A 371 -13.71 7.44 28.15
C PRO A 371 -12.71 7.13 29.29
N ARG A 372 -11.50 7.72 29.31
CA ARG A 372 -10.61 7.64 30.50
C ARG A 372 -11.21 8.31 31.74
N GLN A 373 -11.93 9.42 31.56
CA GLN A 373 -12.64 10.06 32.67
C GLN A 373 -13.76 9.17 33.20
N MET A 374 -14.54 8.53 32.32
CA MET A 374 -15.56 7.57 32.76
C MET A 374 -14.97 6.34 33.45
N ARG A 375 -13.85 5.81 32.95
CA ARG A 375 -13.09 4.71 33.59
C ARG A 375 -12.73 5.01 35.05
N LYS A 376 -12.37 6.26 35.39
CA LYS A 376 -12.05 6.67 36.78
C LYS A 376 -13.25 6.48 37.74
N HIS A 377 -14.49 6.58 37.26
CA HIS A 377 -15.67 6.31 38.07
C HIS A 377 -15.95 4.82 38.25
N TYR A 378 -15.72 4.00 37.22
CA TYR A 378 -15.76 2.52 37.36
C TYR A 378 -14.67 2.00 38.31
N LEU A 379 -13.46 2.59 38.27
CA LEU A 379 -12.38 2.30 39.23
C LEU A 379 -12.82 2.59 40.67
N ALA A 380 -13.39 3.77 40.91
CA ALA A 380 -13.89 4.16 42.24
C ALA A 380 -15.01 3.23 42.74
N PHE A 381 -15.92 2.80 41.87
CA PHE A 381 -16.99 1.85 42.25
C PHE A 381 -16.44 0.45 42.55
N ALA A 382 -15.51 -0.06 41.73
CA ALA A 382 -14.83 -1.33 41.98
C ALA A 382 -14.05 -1.32 43.31
N ALA A 383 -13.41 -0.20 43.65
CA ALA A 383 -12.72 0.02 44.92
C ALA A 383 -13.67 0.29 46.11
N GLY A 384 -14.98 0.47 45.88
CA GLY A 384 -15.95 0.82 46.91
C GLY A 384 -15.88 2.26 47.43
N GLN A 385 -15.17 3.14 46.72
CA GLN A 385 -15.08 4.58 46.98
C GLN A 385 -16.27 5.35 46.37
N LEU A 386 -17.02 4.71 45.47
CA LEU A 386 -18.25 5.20 44.86
C LEU A 386 -19.33 4.10 44.98
N ASP A 387 -20.57 4.50 45.23
CA ASP A 387 -21.72 3.59 45.28
C ASP A 387 -22.42 3.48 43.91
N ALA A 388 -23.45 2.66 43.82
CA ALA A 388 -24.15 2.43 42.56
C ALA A 388 -24.91 3.67 42.07
N GLN A 389 -25.50 4.45 42.99
CA GLN A 389 -26.21 5.68 42.64
C GLN A 389 -25.23 6.77 42.16
N GLY A 390 -24.07 6.90 42.82
CA GLY A 390 -22.97 7.76 42.39
C GLY A 390 -22.41 7.36 41.03
N LEU A 391 -22.14 6.08 40.78
CA LEU A 391 -21.67 5.59 39.47
C LEU A 391 -22.67 5.93 38.36
N LEU A 392 -23.95 5.66 38.57
CA LEU A 392 -25.01 5.98 37.60
C LEU A 392 -25.15 7.49 37.37
N GLN A 393 -25.01 8.33 38.41
CA GLN A 393 -25.01 9.79 38.26
C GLN A 393 -23.82 10.29 37.44
N GLN A 394 -22.60 9.77 37.68
CA GLN A 394 -21.43 10.18 36.88
C GLN A 394 -21.53 9.64 35.45
N ARG A 395 -22.05 8.42 35.24
CA ARG A 395 -22.37 7.91 33.89
C ARG A 395 -23.37 8.82 33.17
N GLN A 396 -24.42 9.27 33.87
CA GLN A 396 -25.41 10.18 33.29
C GLN A 396 -24.78 11.52 32.89
N ARG A 397 -23.92 12.11 33.74
CA ARG A 397 -23.17 13.34 33.42
C ARG A 397 -22.21 13.16 32.26
N TYR A 398 -21.51 12.03 32.21
CA TYR A 398 -20.61 11.67 31.11
C TYR A 398 -21.37 11.55 29.78
N LEU A 399 -22.47 10.79 29.77
CA LEU A 399 -23.34 10.66 28.59
C LEU A 399 -24.00 11.98 28.18
N GLN A 400 -24.25 12.90 29.13
CA GLN A 400 -24.69 14.28 28.85
C GLN A 400 -23.57 15.13 28.23
N ALA A 401 -22.34 15.04 28.74
CA ALA A 401 -21.18 15.75 28.21
C ALA A 401 -20.75 15.25 26.82
N LEU A 402 -21.08 13.99 26.48
CA LEU A 402 -20.93 13.44 25.13
C LEU A 402 -22.04 13.85 24.16
N GLN A 403 -23.08 14.60 24.57
CA GLN A 403 -24.18 14.95 23.67
C GLN A 403 -23.73 15.95 22.60
N VAL A 404 -23.55 15.42 21.39
CA VAL A 404 -23.42 16.21 20.17
C VAL A 404 -24.63 17.12 20.03
N SER A 405 -24.43 18.37 19.61
CA SER A 405 -25.58 19.24 19.34
C SER A 405 -26.37 18.70 18.13
N ARG A 406 -27.71 18.73 18.18
CA ARG A 406 -28.53 18.25 17.04
C ARG A 406 -28.13 18.90 15.71
N LYS A 407 -27.72 20.18 15.74
CA LYS A 407 -27.21 20.91 14.57
C LYS A 407 -25.92 20.30 14.01
N GLU A 408 -24.97 19.89 14.86
CA GLU A 408 -23.74 19.22 14.42
C GLU A 408 -24.03 17.80 13.89
N ALA A 409 -24.96 17.08 14.52
CA ALA A 409 -25.40 15.76 14.04
C ALA A 409 -26.08 15.85 12.66
N GLU A 410 -26.87 16.90 12.43
CA GLU A 410 -27.47 17.20 11.14
C GLU A 410 -26.42 17.63 10.10
N LEU A 411 -25.44 18.48 10.45
CA LEU A 411 -24.33 18.83 9.55
C LEU A 411 -23.49 17.61 9.13
N PHE A 412 -23.27 16.64 10.01
CA PHE A 412 -22.65 15.36 9.65
C PHE A 412 -23.52 14.59 8.64
N ALA A 413 -24.82 14.44 8.91
CA ALA A 413 -25.73 13.71 8.04
C ALA A 413 -25.81 14.34 6.64
N ASP A 414 -25.91 15.67 6.58
CA ASP A 414 -26.00 16.43 5.33
C ASP A 414 -24.68 16.37 4.52
N ARG A 415 -23.51 16.36 5.19
CA ARG A 415 -22.20 16.13 4.55
C ARG A 415 -22.08 14.72 3.96
N VAL A 416 -22.39 13.69 4.75
CA VAL A 416 -22.30 12.28 4.34
C VAL A 416 -23.30 11.97 3.22
N LEU A 417 -24.53 12.48 3.28
CA LEU A 417 -25.49 12.36 2.19
C LEU A 417 -25.04 13.09 0.92
N ARG A 418 -24.42 14.27 1.02
CA ARG A 418 -23.90 14.99 -0.16
C ARG A 418 -22.82 14.18 -0.89
N VAL A 419 -21.88 13.56 -0.17
CA VAL A 419 -20.87 12.68 -0.81
C VAL A 419 -21.53 11.42 -1.38
N ALA A 420 -22.47 10.80 -0.67
CA ALA A 420 -23.24 9.67 -1.19
C ALA A 420 -24.00 10.03 -2.47
N ASP A 421 -24.62 11.22 -2.55
CA ASP A 421 -25.30 11.68 -3.76
C ASP A 421 -24.34 11.83 -4.94
N ILE A 422 -23.15 12.40 -4.72
CA ILE A 422 -22.13 12.59 -5.74
C ILE A 422 -21.64 11.25 -6.27
N ALA A 423 -21.38 10.27 -5.39
CA ALA A 423 -21.08 8.90 -5.79
C ALA A 423 -22.25 8.29 -6.59
N ARG A 424 -23.48 8.36 -6.07
CA ARG A 424 -24.67 7.84 -6.78
C ARG A 424 -24.93 8.50 -8.13
N GLN A 425 -24.57 9.77 -8.31
CA GLN A 425 -24.76 10.51 -9.56
C GLN A 425 -23.65 10.28 -10.59
N ASN A 426 -22.40 10.18 -10.15
CA ASN A 426 -21.23 10.21 -11.04
C ASN A 426 -20.46 8.89 -11.16
N TYR A 427 -20.52 7.99 -10.17
CA TYR A 427 -19.75 6.74 -10.19
C TYR A 427 -20.12 5.84 -11.38
N VAL A 428 -19.13 5.13 -11.93
CA VAL A 428 -19.24 4.39 -13.20
C VAL A 428 -20.21 3.20 -13.17
N LYS A 429 -20.44 2.60 -11.99
CA LYS A 429 -21.48 1.56 -11.77
C LYS A 429 -22.73 2.21 -11.13
N PRO A 430 -23.95 1.67 -11.30
CA PRO A 430 -25.11 2.12 -10.53
C PRO A 430 -24.88 1.91 -9.03
N LEU A 431 -25.34 2.85 -8.19
CA LEU A 431 -25.23 2.76 -6.73
C LEU A 431 -26.54 3.18 -6.05
N THR A 432 -26.87 2.49 -4.98
CA THR A 432 -27.94 2.78 -4.01
C THR A 432 -27.37 3.45 -2.76
N TYR A 433 -28.21 3.79 -1.78
CA TYR A 433 -27.70 4.17 -0.45
C TYR A 433 -27.29 2.94 0.38
N ALA A 434 -27.78 1.73 0.07
CA ALA A 434 -27.41 0.50 0.77
C ALA A 434 -25.97 0.06 0.48
N ASP A 435 -25.42 0.44 -0.67
CA ASP A 435 -24.00 0.23 -0.99
C ASP A 435 -23.07 1.19 -0.22
N LEU A 436 -23.58 2.37 0.17
CA LEU A 436 -22.77 3.53 0.61
C LEU A 436 -22.88 3.82 2.11
N ILE A 437 -24.10 3.90 2.65
CA ILE A 437 -24.31 4.32 4.04
C ILE A 437 -23.81 3.28 5.05
N PRO A 438 -24.03 1.96 4.87
CA PRO A 438 -23.43 0.96 5.75
C PRO A 438 -21.90 0.93 5.70
N ALA A 439 -21.28 1.21 4.54
CA ALA A 439 -19.83 1.34 4.44
C ALA A 439 -19.30 2.55 5.22
N ALA A 440 -19.96 3.71 5.08
CA ALA A 440 -19.64 4.93 5.81
C ALA A 440 -19.72 4.75 7.33
N VAL A 441 -20.82 4.16 7.81
CA VAL A 441 -21.08 4.01 9.25
C VAL A 441 -20.19 2.93 9.87
N ARG A 442 -20.09 1.73 9.26
CA ARG A 442 -19.19 0.66 9.76
C ARG A 442 -17.72 1.09 9.70
N GLY A 443 -17.35 1.94 8.74
CA GLY A 443 -16.02 2.56 8.65
C GLY A 443 -15.71 3.53 9.79
N LEU A 444 -16.65 4.43 10.10
CA LEU A 444 -16.53 5.34 11.25
C LEU A 444 -16.43 4.57 12.59
N TYR A 445 -17.23 3.53 12.78
CA TYR A 445 -17.15 2.68 13.97
C TYR A 445 -15.84 1.90 14.05
N ARG A 446 -15.33 1.37 12.92
CA ARG A 446 -14.00 0.72 12.85
C ARG A 446 -12.85 1.68 13.19
N TYR A 447 -12.93 2.95 12.78
CA TYR A 447 -11.93 3.97 13.14
C TYR A 447 -11.85 4.22 14.65
N LEU A 448 -12.95 4.00 15.38
CA LEU A 448 -13.07 4.19 16.83
C LEU A 448 -12.76 2.92 17.65
N ASP A 449 -12.46 1.79 16.98
CA ASP A 449 -12.41 0.43 17.56
C ASP A 449 -13.68 0.06 18.35
N GLU A 450 -14.85 0.49 17.86
CA GLU A 450 -16.14 0.23 18.47
C GLU A 450 -17.05 -0.60 17.54
N LYS A 451 -17.83 -1.52 18.12
CA LYS A 451 -18.85 -2.27 17.36
C LYS A 451 -20.10 -1.39 17.19
N VAL A 452 -20.69 -1.41 15.99
CA VAL A 452 -21.94 -0.69 15.72
C VAL A 452 -23.02 -1.21 16.68
N PRO A 453 -23.78 -0.34 17.38
CA PRO A 453 -24.88 -0.76 18.24
C PRO A 453 -25.89 -1.64 17.48
N PRO A 454 -26.36 -2.79 18.03
CA PRO A 454 -27.25 -3.70 17.29
C PRO A 454 -28.55 -3.06 16.78
N THR A 455 -29.03 -2.00 17.45
CA THR A 455 -30.17 -1.18 17.02
C THR A 455 -29.88 -0.36 15.78
N LEU A 456 -28.66 0.15 15.61
CA LEU A 456 -28.21 0.84 14.41
C LEU A 456 -27.83 -0.16 13.31
N GLU A 457 -27.18 -1.28 13.64
CA GLU A 457 -26.77 -2.30 12.67
C GLU A 457 -27.99 -2.88 11.93
N LYS A 458 -29.09 -3.21 12.64
CA LYS A 458 -30.35 -3.61 11.99
C LYS A 458 -30.90 -2.52 11.06
N ARG A 459 -30.81 -1.24 11.45
CA ARG A 459 -31.22 -0.13 10.57
C ARG A 459 -30.31 0.05 9.37
N LEU A 460 -29.04 -0.41 9.42
CA LEU A 460 -28.13 -0.43 8.27
C LEU A 460 -28.51 -1.54 7.27
N GLU A 461 -29.06 -2.67 7.73
CA GLU A 461 -29.64 -3.70 6.85
C GLU A 461 -30.88 -3.16 6.11
N GLU A 462 -31.71 -2.36 6.79
CA GLU A 462 -32.95 -1.77 6.27
C GLU A 462 -32.73 -0.54 5.34
N VAL A 463 -31.49 -0.06 5.16
CA VAL A 463 -31.16 1.17 4.39
C VAL A 463 -31.73 1.20 2.97
N GLY A 464 -31.92 0.05 2.33
CA GLY A 464 -32.50 -0.05 0.97
C GLY A 464 -33.95 0.45 0.88
N GLU A 465 -34.68 0.46 1.99
CA GLU A 465 -36.10 0.84 2.07
C GLU A 465 -36.30 2.30 2.55
N LEU A 466 -35.25 2.93 3.08
CA LEU A 466 -35.33 4.25 3.72
C LEU A 466 -35.32 5.41 2.69
N ASN A 467 -36.25 6.35 2.86
CA ASN A 467 -36.24 7.61 2.12
C ASN A 467 -35.13 8.56 2.61
N ARG A 468 -34.87 9.66 1.87
CA ARG A 468 -33.77 10.59 2.16
C ARG A 468 -33.81 11.17 3.57
N GLU A 469 -34.97 11.53 4.11
CA GLU A 469 -35.06 12.09 5.47
C GLU A 469 -34.91 10.99 6.53
N GLN A 470 -35.39 9.77 6.26
CA GLN A 470 -35.14 8.62 7.14
C GLN A 470 -33.64 8.26 7.20
N LEU A 471 -32.91 8.40 6.09
CA LEU A 471 -31.46 8.23 6.01
C LEU A 471 -30.71 9.37 6.71
N ARG A 472 -31.18 10.61 6.55
CA ARG A 472 -30.65 11.78 7.29
C ARG A 472 -30.81 11.58 8.80
N GLN A 473 -32.00 11.18 9.24
CA GLN A 473 -32.32 10.88 10.63
C GLN A 473 -31.50 9.68 11.18
N LEU A 474 -31.26 8.64 10.37
CA LEU A 474 -30.34 7.54 10.71
C LEU A 474 -28.89 8.04 10.92
N LEU A 475 -28.39 8.90 10.03
CA LEU A 475 -27.04 9.48 10.15
C LEU A 475 -26.91 10.46 11.32
N VAL A 476 -27.97 11.21 11.63
CA VAL A 476 -28.09 11.99 12.88
C VAL A 476 -27.97 11.07 14.08
N GLU A 477 -28.74 9.98 14.14
CA GLU A 477 -28.66 9.01 15.24
C GLU A 477 -27.28 8.35 15.36
N VAL A 478 -26.62 8.01 14.26
CA VAL A 478 -25.23 7.53 14.25
C VAL A 478 -24.29 8.58 14.88
N ARG A 479 -24.34 9.83 14.43
CA ARG A 479 -23.44 10.88 14.94
C ARG A 479 -23.70 11.20 16.41
N MET A 480 -24.96 11.17 16.84
CA MET A 480 -25.37 11.31 18.24
C MET A 480 -24.87 10.13 19.09
N ALA A 481 -25.02 8.89 18.62
CA ALA A 481 -24.60 7.68 19.33
C ALA A 481 -23.08 7.54 19.47
N VAL A 482 -22.33 8.06 18.50
CA VAL A 482 -20.86 8.14 18.54
C VAL A 482 -20.36 9.15 19.60
N GLY A 483 -21.15 10.20 19.90
CA GLY A 483 -20.84 11.19 20.93
C GLY A 483 -19.77 12.23 20.56
N GLN A 484 -19.60 13.27 21.37
CA GLN A 484 -18.57 14.30 21.18
C GLN A 484 -17.17 13.78 21.56
N ARG A 485 -16.22 13.82 20.63
CA ARG A 485 -14.82 13.34 20.80
C ARG A 485 -13.84 14.27 20.06
N ASP A 486 -12.61 14.39 20.55
CA ASP A 486 -11.63 15.38 20.05
C ASP A 486 -11.07 15.08 18.67
N ASP A 487 -10.93 13.79 18.36
CA ASP A 487 -10.58 13.26 17.03
C ASP A 487 -11.71 13.46 16.00
N LEU A 488 -12.96 13.60 16.47
CA LEU A 488 -14.15 13.74 15.64
C LEU A 488 -14.69 15.17 15.50
N GLN A 489 -14.12 16.15 16.22
CA GLN A 489 -14.61 17.53 16.25
C GLN A 489 -14.78 18.17 14.85
N GLY A 490 -15.81 18.99 14.71
CA GLY A 490 -16.10 19.74 13.49
C GLY A 490 -16.46 18.83 12.32
N ALA A 491 -15.72 18.92 11.21
CA ALA A 491 -15.97 18.12 10.03
C ALA A 491 -15.41 16.68 10.10
N LYS A 492 -14.48 16.38 11.02
CA LYS A 492 -13.66 15.15 11.01
C LYS A 492 -14.46 13.85 11.02
N ALA A 493 -15.54 13.78 11.81
CA ALA A 493 -16.46 12.64 11.77
C ALA A 493 -17.04 12.38 10.36
N SER A 494 -17.38 13.45 9.65
CA SER A 494 -17.93 13.38 8.29
C SER A 494 -16.85 12.89 7.31
N TYR A 495 -15.63 13.42 7.43
CA TYR A 495 -14.51 13.01 6.57
C TYR A 495 -14.18 11.53 6.73
N ARG A 496 -14.11 10.99 7.96
CA ARG A 496 -13.88 9.55 8.20
C ARG A 496 -15.00 8.66 7.64
N ALA A 497 -16.25 9.11 7.73
CA ALA A 497 -17.38 8.40 7.14
C ALA A 497 -17.35 8.43 5.59
N CYS A 498 -17.03 9.58 4.99
CA CYS A 498 -16.93 9.75 3.53
C CYS A 498 -15.70 9.01 2.93
N GLU A 499 -14.58 9.00 3.64
CA GLU A 499 -13.37 8.23 3.31
C GLU A 499 -13.70 6.74 3.21
N ALA A 500 -14.26 6.17 4.28
CA ALA A 500 -14.66 4.76 4.29
C ALA A 500 -15.76 4.41 3.28
N MET A 501 -16.65 5.36 2.96
CA MET A 501 -17.67 5.22 1.92
C MET A 501 -17.07 5.08 0.52
N LEU A 502 -16.14 5.96 0.14
CA LEU A 502 -15.62 5.95 -1.24
C LEU A 502 -14.59 4.83 -1.45
N HIS A 503 -13.81 4.50 -0.41
CA HIS A 503 -12.91 3.34 -0.41
C HIS A 503 -13.63 1.99 -0.55
N SER A 504 -14.96 1.92 -0.39
CA SER A 504 -15.72 0.67 -0.63
C SER A 504 -16.17 0.48 -2.08
N LEU A 505 -15.95 1.47 -2.96
CA LEU A 505 -16.42 1.45 -4.36
C LEU A 505 -15.40 0.82 -5.31
N ASP A 506 -14.22 1.43 -5.40
CA ASP A 506 -13.04 0.89 -6.04
C ASP A 506 -11.76 1.57 -5.56
N ASN A 507 -10.64 0.96 -5.92
CA ASN A 507 -9.27 1.35 -5.64
C ASN A 507 -8.86 2.76 -6.11
N TYR A 508 -9.64 3.36 -7.00
CA TYR A 508 -9.31 4.65 -7.60
C TYR A 508 -10.16 5.79 -7.04
N SER A 509 -11.17 5.47 -6.22
CA SER A 509 -12.17 6.39 -5.70
C SER A 509 -11.89 6.73 -4.23
N ALA A 510 -11.76 8.02 -3.91
CA ALA A 510 -11.34 8.49 -2.59
C ALA A 510 -12.05 9.80 -2.21
N PHE A 511 -12.28 9.98 -0.92
CA PHE A 511 -12.56 11.29 -0.33
C PHE A 511 -11.24 11.86 0.19
N ILE A 512 -10.94 13.10 -0.19
CA ILE A 512 -9.72 13.80 0.19
C ILE A 512 -10.13 15.00 1.04
N ASP A 513 -9.71 15.02 2.30
CA ASP A 513 -9.99 16.12 3.22
C ASP A 513 -9.14 17.37 2.89
N PRO A 514 -9.50 18.57 3.38
CA PRO A 514 -8.82 19.81 2.99
C PRO A 514 -7.33 19.91 3.38
N ASP A 515 -6.90 19.27 4.48
CA ASP A 515 -5.48 19.28 4.87
C ASP A 515 -4.66 18.43 3.89
N THR A 516 -5.26 17.33 3.42
CA THR A 516 -4.69 16.42 2.42
C THR A 516 -4.75 17.01 1.01
N VAL A 517 -5.84 17.69 0.61
CA VAL A 517 -5.90 18.46 -0.66
C VAL A 517 -4.77 19.47 -0.70
N ALA A 518 -4.61 20.27 0.37
CA ALA A 518 -3.53 21.25 0.44
C ALA A 518 -2.13 20.60 0.39
N GLU A 519 -1.94 19.36 0.88
CA GLU A 519 -0.68 18.61 0.70
C GLU A 519 -0.49 18.11 -0.74
N ILE A 520 -1.54 17.59 -1.38
CA ILE A 520 -1.51 17.13 -2.78
C ILE A 520 -1.23 18.31 -3.73
N GLU A 521 -1.89 19.46 -3.57
CA GLU A 521 -1.60 20.66 -4.39
C GLU A 521 -0.13 21.12 -4.29
N ARG A 522 0.50 20.96 -3.12
CA ARG A 522 1.93 21.25 -2.90
C ARG A 522 2.89 20.24 -3.55
N GLN A 523 2.41 19.05 -3.95
CA GLN A 523 3.22 17.96 -4.50
C GLN A 523 2.95 17.67 -5.98
N THR A 524 1.69 17.77 -6.42
CA THR A 524 1.19 17.19 -7.69
C THR A 524 1.33 18.13 -8.89
N GLN A 525 1.79 19.37 -8.71
CA GLN A 525 2.15 20.21 -9.84
C GLN A 525 3.39 19.60 -10.55
N GLN A 526 3.17 18.93 -11.69
CA GLN A 526 4.22 18.40 -12.58
C GLN A 526 5.21 19.46 -13.09
N VAL A 527 4.90 20.72 -12.82
CA VAL A 527 5.85 21.82 -12.77
C VAL A 527 6.07 22.15 -11.30
N PHE A 528 7.21 21.73 -10.74
CA PHE A 528 7.64 22.18 -9.42
C PHE A 528 8.55 23.39 -9.54
N ILE A 529 8.49 24.28 -8.54
CA ILE A 529 9.39 25.43 -8.43
C ILE A 529 10.58 25.01 -7.59
N GLY A 530 11.77 24.97 -8.17
CA GLY A 530 12.96 24.50 -7.49
C GLY A 530 14.22 24.61 -8.33
N VAL A 531 15.18 23.72 -8.07
CA VAL A 531 16.51 23.76 -8.70
C VAL A 531 16.72 22.67 -9.76
N GLY A 532 15.78 21.72 -9.87
CA GLY A 532 15.81 20.61 -10.83
C GLY A 532 16.95 19.62 -10.62
N VAL A 533 16.91 18.90 -9.50
CA VAL A 533 17.71 17.68 -9.23
C VAL A 533 16.76 16.54 -8.90
N GLN A 534 17.07 15.33 -9.36
CA GLN A 534 16.53 14.11 -8.79
C GLN A 534 17.49 13.63 -7.70
N ILE A 535 16.94 13.23 -6.55
CA ILE A 535 17.70 12.83 -5.37
C ILE A 535 17.17 11.51 -4.80
N GLN A 536 18.05 10.77 -4.14
CA GLN A 536 17.75 9.59 -3.33
C GLN A 536 18.47 9.71 -1.98
N LYS A 537 18.16 8.84 -1.02
CA LYS A 537 18.96 8.74 0.20
C LYS A 537 20.24 7.96 -0.11
N ASP A 538 21.39 8.47 0.32
CA ASP A 538 22.61 7.68 0.37
C ASP A 538 22.63 6.83 1.63
N LEU A 539 22.82 5.54 1.40
CA LEU A 539 22.58 4.48 2.35
C LEU A 539 23.89 3.95 2.96
N ALA A 540 25.00 4.66 2.74
CA ALA A 540 26.30 4.43 3.35
C ALA A 540 26.74 5.63 4.22
N THR A 541 26.29 6.83 3.88
CA THR A 541 26.62 8.11 4.54
C THR A 541 25.44 8.80 5.24
N ASP A 542 24.23 8.21 5.20
CA ASP A 542 23.00 8.79 5.78
C ASP A 542 22.70 10.22 5.27
N THR A 543 23.16 10.52 4.06
CA THR A 543 23.11 11.85 3.42
C THR A 543 22.18 11.80 2.20
N VAL A 544 21.79 12.92 1.60
CA VAL A 544 21.01 12.92 0.34
C VAL A 544 21.97 12.93 -0.85
N ARG A 545 21.81 11.99 -1.79
CA ARG A 545 22.63 11.85 -3.02
C ARG A 545 21.87 12.30 -4.24
N VAL A 546 22.52 13.04 -5.14
CA VAL A 546 21.97 13.39 -6.45
C VAL A 546 22.00 12.18 -7.38
N VAL A 547 20.83 11.76 -7.84
CA VAL A 547 20.66 10.69 -8.85
C VAL A 547 21.03 11.23 -10.23
N THR A 548 20.51 12.41 -10.56
CA THR A 548 20.87 13.18 -11.75
C THR A 548 20.43 14.65 -11.56
N PRO A 549 21.18 15.65 -12.04
CA PRO A 549 20.58 16.92 -12.38
C PRO A 549 19.56 16.72 -13.52
N LEU A 550 18.52 17.56 -13.60
CA LEU A 550 17.58 17.56 -14.74
C LEU A 550 18.11 18.47 -15.85
N ARG A 551 18.09 18.03 -17.12
CA ARG A 551 18.70 18.77 -18.23
C ARG A 551 18.14 20.19 -18.33
N GLY A 552 19.03 21.18 -18.39
CA GLY A 552 18.64 22.59 -18.49
C GLY A 552 18.07 23.20 -17.19
N SER A 553 18.14 22.52 -16.05
CA SER A 553 17.76 23.10 -14.75
C SER A 553 18.79 24.11 -14.22
N PRO A 554 18.45 24.91 -13.18
CA PRO A 554 19.42 25.70 -12.43
C PRO A 554 20.61 24.86 -11.92
N ALA A 555 20.38 23.67 -11.37
CA ALA A 555 21.43 22.79 -10.86
C ALA A 555 22.34 22.24 -11.98
N TYR A 556 21.75 21.85 -13.12
CA TYR A 556 22.48 21.39 -14.31
C TYR A 556 23.40 22.48 -14.88
N ARG A 557 22.91 23.72 -14.95
CA ARG A 557 23.72 24.88 -15.35
C ARG A 557 24.85 25.16 -14.36
N ALA A 558 24.59 25.05 -13.06
CA ALA A 558 25.58 25.30 -12.02
C ALA A 558 26.69 24.22 -11.95
N GLY A 559 26.48 23.03 -12.51
CA GLY A 559 27.47 21.95 -12.52
C GLY A 559 27.38 20.98 -11.33
N ILE A 560 26.19 20.84 -10.75
CA ILE A 560 25.82 19.68 -9.92
C ILE A 560 25.76 18.44 -10.84
N GLN A 561 26.21 17.29 -10.33
CA GLN A 561 26.39 16.05 -11.10
C GLN A 561 25.74 14.84 -10.39
N LYS A 562 25.66 13.71 -11.09
CA LYS A 562 25.40 12.39 -10.48
C LYS A 562 26.36 12.17 -9.30
N ASP A 563 25.87 11.53 -8.24
CA ASP A 563 26.62 11.12 -7.05
C ASP A 563 27.13 12.25 -6.11
N ASP A 564 26.82 13.52 -6.39
CA ASP A 564 27.00 14.63 -5.42
C ASP A 564 26.18 14.37 -4.14
N LEU A 565 26.81 14.46 -2.96
CA LEU A 565 26.13 14.34 -1.66
C LEU A 565 25.74 15.73 -1.15
N ILE A 566 24.44 16.03 -1.02
CA ILE A 566 23.93 17.27 -0.43
C ILE A 566 24.12 17.20 1.10
N VAL A 567 25.14 17.90 1.60
CA VAL A 567 25.53 17.96 3.03
C VAL A 567 24.98 19.18 3.77
N GLY A 568 24.54 20.21 3.04
CA GLY A 568 23.79 21.32 3.64
C GLY A 568 23.02 22.18 2.65
N VAL A 569 22.08 22.97 3.16
CA VAL A 569 21.27 23.92 2.40
C VAL A 569 21.27 25.27 3.12
N THR A 570 21.47 26.36 2.40
CA THR A 570 21.32 27.73 2.90
C THR A 570 20.17 28.45 2.21
N ASN A 571 19.21 28.92 3.01
CA ASN A 571 18.09 29.73 2.56
C ASN A 571 18.34 31.22 2.82
N PHE A 572 17.95 32.05 1.85
CA PHE A 572 18.03 33.52 1.92
C PHE A 572 16.67 34.19 2.10
N VAL A 573 15.59 33.41 2.00
CA VAL A 573 14.18 33.83 2.08
C VAL A 573 13.38 32.87 2.96
N ASP A 574 12.24 33.33 3.47
CA ASP A 574 11.18 32.47 4.00
C ASP A 574 10.41 31.76 2.86
N LYS A 575 9.31 31.06 3.19
CA LYS A 575 8.53 30.29 2.20
C LYS A 575 7.72 31.22 1.28
N GLU A 576 7.31 32.34 1.84
CA GLU A 576 6.51 33.42 1.25
C GLU A 576 7.35 34.29 0.30
N GLY A 577 8.67 34.20 0.38
CA GLY A 577 9.67 34.84 -0.47
C GLY A 577 10.26 36.14 0.10
N ASN A 578 9.98 36.48 1.36
CA ASN A 578 10.57 37.64 2.03
C ASN A 578 11.99 37.30 2.47
N ARG A 579 12.89 38.30 2.44
CA ARG A 579 14.30 38.12 2.78
C ARG A 579 14.48 37.84 4.28
N LEU A 580 15.18 36.76 4.63
CA LEU A 580 15.51 36.46 6.02
C LEU A 580 16.49 37.50 6.61
N PRO A 581 16.39 37.86 7.90
CA PRO A 581 17.32 38.77 8.56
C PRO A 581 18.79 38.30 8.51
N LYS A 582 19.00 36.99 8.46
CA LYS A 582 20.28 36.31 8.24
C LYS A 582 20.02 35.04 7.43
N PRO A 583 20.91 34.62 6.51
CA PRO A 583 20.76 33.34 5.81
C PRO A 583 20.74 32.16 6.79
N GLU A 584 19.79 31.25 6.62
CA GLU A 584 19.61 30.07 7.46
C GLU A 584 20.36 28.88 6.83
N TYR A 585 21.41 28.37 7.50
CA TYR A 585 22.07 27.11 7.12
C TYR A 585 21.42 25.93 7.86
N THR A 586 21.06 24.89 7.12
CA THR A 586 20.63 23.58 7.63
C THR A 586 21.62 22.51 7.17
N ASP A 587 22.17 21.72 8.10
CA ASP A 587 22.91 20.49 7.78
C ASP A 587 21.90 19.40 7.37
N THR A 588 22.16 18.71 6.26
CA THR A 588 21.19 17.74 5.68
C THR A 588 21.54 16.28 5.94
N ARG A 589 22.60 16.01 6.71
CA ARG A 589 22.99 14.65 7.10
C ARG A 589 22.04 14.13 8.19
N GLY A 590 21.58 12.89 8.05
CA GLY A 590 20.53 12.31 8.91
C GLY A 590 19.11 12.83 8.67
N MET A 591 18.90 13.84 7.81
CA MET A 591 17.55 14.29 7.45
C MET A 591 16.82 13.27 6.56
N SER A 592 15.48 13.31 6.58
CA SER A 592 14.67 12.59 5.59
C SER A 592 14.77 13.28 4.22
N ILE A 593 14.49 12.54 3.13
CA ILE A 593 14.39 13.15 1.79
C ILE A 593 13.36 14.29 1.79
N ARG A 594 12.20 14.09 2.45
CA ARG A 594 11.11 15.07 2.57
C ARG A 594 11.59 16.38 3.20
N ASP A 595 12.42 16.32 4.25
CA ASP A 595 12.94 17.52 4.93
C ASP A 595 13.97 18.27 4.08
N VAL A 596 14.84 17.55 3.37
CA VAL A 596 15.80 18.16 2.44
C VAL A 596 15.07 18.80 1.25
N VAL A 597 14.06 18.13 0.68
CA VAL A 597 13.16 18.71 -0.34
C VAL A 597 12.50 19.99 0.20
N ASN A 598 11.94 19.96 1.42
CA ASN A 598 11.32 21.13 2.05
C ASN A 598 12.27 22.31 2.28
N LYS A 599 13.59 22.08 2.39
CA LYS A 599 14.62 23.13 2.48
C LYS A 599 15.08 23.62 1.10
N ILE A 600 14.98 22.81 0.05
CA ILE A 600 15.39 23.16 -1.33
C ILE A 600 14.26 23.87 -2.10
N LEU A 601 13.00 23.45 -1.93
CA LEU A 601 11.84 24.11 -2.54
C LEU A 601 11.61 25.52 -1.96
N GLY A 602 10.77 26.31 -2.64
CA GLY A 602 10.45 27.70 -2.29
C GLY A 602 9.92 28.48 -3.50
N LYS A 603 9.60 29.75 -3.31
CA LYS A 603 8.99 30.62 -4.33
C LYS A 603 9.88 30.87 -5.56
N GLU A 604 9.28 31.06 -6.72
CA GLU A 604 10.02 31.27 -7.98
C GLU A 604 10.81 32.59 -7.96
N GLY A 605 11.98 32.58 -8.60
CA GLY A 605 12.92 33.70 -8.62
C GLY A 605 13.74 33.88 -7.34
N THR A 606 13.45 33.14 -6.27
CA THR A 606 14.21 33.23 -5.00
C THR A 606 15.49 32.40 -5.03
N GLU A 607 16.47 32.78 -4.20
CA GLU A 607 17.74 32.06 -4.10
C GLU A 607 17.75 30.99 -3.00
N VAL A 608 18.47 29.91 -3.29
CA VAL A 608 18.94 28.89 -2.34
C VAL A 608 20.40 28.58 -2.65
N GLN A 609 21.18 28.14 -1.67
CA GLN A 609 22.55 27.66 -1.88
C GLN A 609 22.68 26.22 -1.37
N LEU A 610 23.10 25.31 -2.23
CA LEU A 610 23.41 23.93 -1.84
C LEU A 610 24.89 23.81 -1.53
N HIS A 611 25.20 23.11 -0.44
CA HIS A 611 26.55 22.70 -0.06
C HIS A 611 26.62 21.20 -0.33
N VAL A 612 27.53 20.79 -1.20
CA VAL A 612 27.65 19.38 -1.61
C VAL A 612 29.08 18.88 -1.47
N GLU A 613 29.21 17.60 -1.14
CA GLU A 613 30.45 16.85 -1.14
C GLU A 613 30.49 15.96 -2.39
N ARG A 614 31.49 16.18 -3.26
CA ARG A 614 31.75 15.36 -4.44
C ARG A 614 32.94 14.45 -4.20
N GLU A 615 32.81 13.17 -4.52
CA GLU A 615 33.93 12.23 -4.56
C GLU A 615 34.57 12.24 -5.96
N LEU A 616 35.90 12.37 -6.03
CA LEU A 616 36.67 12.44 -7.28
C LEU A 616 37.28 11.07 -7.64
N ALA A 617 37.83 10.97 -8.86
CA ALA A 617 38.38 9.72 -9.40
C ALA A 617 39.55 9.12 -8.57
N ASP A 618 40.23 9.95 -7.77
CA ASP A 618 41.31 9.57 -6.86
C ASP A 618 40.81 9.21 -5.43
N GLY A 619 39.50 9.27 -5.19
CA GLY A 619 38.87 9.04 -3.88
C GLY A 619 38.89 10.26 -2.96
N THR A 620 39.35 11.43 -3.41
CA THR A 620 39.30 12.66 -2.61
C THR A 620 37.89 13.25 -2.57
N LYS A 621 37.53 13.86 -1.44
CA LYS A 621 36.21 14.47 -1.19
C LYS A 621 36.31 16.00 -1.24
N LYS A 622 35.66 16.59 -2.24
CA LYS A 622 35.68 18.03 -2.54
C LYS A 622 34.38 18.68 -2.09
N GLN A 623 34.47 19.61 -1.15
CA GLN A 623 33.34 20.47 -0.76
C GLN A 623 33.10 21.53 -1.85
N LEU A 624 31.86 21.66 -2.29
CA LEU A 624 31.41 22.57 -3.34
C LEU A 624 30.17 23.35 -2.86
N GLN A 625 30.01 24.57 -3.36
CA GLN A 625 28.86 25.42 -3.04
C GLN A 625 28.22 25.97 -4.31
N PHE A 626 26.92 25.74 -4.48
CA PHE A 626 26.17 26.16 -5.65
C PHE A 626 25.03 27.10 -5.22
N ARG A 627 25.12 28.39 -5.56
CA ARG A 627 24.00 29.35 -5.43
C ARG A 627 23.09 29.18 -6.65
N LEU A 628 21.81 28.95 -6.41
CA LEU A 628 20.81 28.55 -7.39
C LEU A 628 19.57 29.44 -7.25
N THR A 629 19.12 30.02 -8.35
CA THR A 629 17.81 30.65 -8.44
C THR A 629 16.75 29.57 -8.68
N ARG A 630 15.69 29.54 -7.87
CA ARG A 630 14.55 28.63 -8.07
C ARG A 630 13.77 29.05 -9.31
N SER A 631 13.49 28.10 -10.20
CA SER A 631 12.66 28.31 -11.40
C SER A 631 11.61 27.22 -11.53
N ARG A 632 10.65 27.46 -12.42
CA ARG A 632 9.87 26.44 -13.12
C ARG A 632 10.80 25.32 -13.59
N ILE A 633 10.47 24.06 -13.28
CA ILE A 633 11.16 22.87 -13.77
C ILE A 633 10.18 22.04 -14.62
N GLU A 634 10.60 21.62 -15.81
CA GLU A 634 9.94 20.57 -16.61
C GLU A 634 10.77 19.28 -16.48
N VAL A 635 10.11 18.12 -16.36
CA VAL A 635 10.77 16.81 -16.28
C VAL A 635 10.75 16.15 -17.66
N GLU A 636 11.89 15.61 -18.10
CA GLU A 636 11.97 14.86 -19.37
C GLU A 636 11.06 13.63 -19.31
N THR A 637 10.26 13.41 -20.35
CA THR A 637 9.33 12.26 -20.46
C THR A 637 9.51 11.45 -21.75
N VAL A 638 10.41 11.90 -22.62
CA VAL A 638 10.71 11.36 -23.94
C VAL A 638 12.20 11.06 -23.98
N PHE A 639 12.56 9.79 -24.17
CA PHE A 639 13.91 9.26 -24.01
C PHE A 639 14.37 8.55 -25.29
N GLY A 640 15.62 8.75 -25.67
CA GLY A 640 16.26 8.04 -26.78
C GLY A 640 17.04 6.80 -26.31
N VAL A 641 17.97 6.34 -27.15
CA VAL A 641 18.84 5.19 -26.91
C VAL A 641 19.99 5.53 -25.97
N ARG A 642 20.54 6.75 -26.10
CA ARG A 642 21.68 7.25 -25.32
C ARG A 642 21.74 8.78 -25.36
N ARG A 643 22.49 9.38 -24.42
CA ARG A 643 22.81 10.82 -24.45
C ARG A 643 23.88 11.11 -25.52
N LYS A 644 23.71 12.22 -26.26
CA LYS A 644 24.73 12.87 -27.10
C LYS A 644 25.69 13.71 -26.22
N PRO A 645 26.83 14.22 -26.72
CA PRO A 645 27.78 15.02 -25.92
C PRO A 645 27.26 16.36 -25.36
N ASP A 646 26.06 16.80 -25.75
CA ASP A 646 25.35 17.98 -25.20
C ASP A 646 24.21 17.59 -24.24
N ASP A 647 24.19 16.33 -23.78
CA ASP A 647 23.13 15.68 -23.00
C ASP A 647 21.76 15.60 -23.71
N SER A 648 21.64 15.95 -25.01
CA SER A 648 20.43 15.65 -25.78
C SER A 648 20.34 14.15 -26.11
N TRP A 649 19.22 13.70 -26.67
CA TRP A 649 19.01 12.28 -26.97
C TRP A 649 19.45 11.91 -28.38
N ASP A 650 20.16 10.79 -28.52
CA ASP A 650 20.28 10.06 -29.77
C ASP A 650 19.12 9.06 -29.88
N PHE A 651 18.25 9.29 -30.86
CA PHE A 651 17.03 8.51 -31.08
C PHE A 651 17.23 7.35 -32.08
N TYR A 652 18.41 7.16 -32.68
CA TYR A 652 18.66 6.06 -33.62
C TYR A 652 19.21 4.81 -32.92
N ILE A 653 18.43 3.73 -32.89
CA ILE A 653 18.88 2.41 -32.42
C ILE A 653 19.62 1.63 -33.51
N ASP A 654 19.26 1.85 -34.77
CA ASP A 654 20.05 1.38 -35.91
C ASP A 654 20.22 2.54 -36.92
N PRO A 655 21.33 3.30 -36.87
CA PRO A 655 21.60 4.39 -37.80
C PRO A 655 21.80 3.96 -39.27
N GLN A 656 22.13 2.68 -39.51
CA GLN A 656 22.38 2.15 -40.86
C GLN A 656 21.07 1.86 -41.59
N ASN A 657 20.14 1.19 -40.90
CA ASN A 657 18.80 0.89 -41.39
C ASN A 657 17.82 2.06 -41.16
N LYS A 658 18.24 3.09 -40.42
CA LYS A 658 17.45 4.25 -39.98
C LYS A 658 16.24 3.87 -39.12
N ILE A 659 16.47 2.99 -38.15
CA ILE A 659 15.45 2.63 -37.16
C ILE A 659 15.58 3.57 -35.96
N GLY A 660 14.49 4.29 -35.68
CA GLY A 660 14.33 5.13 -34.50
C GLY A 660 13.83 4.34 -33.30
N TYR A 661 14.18 4.79 -32.10
CA TYR A 661 13.66 4.31 -30.82
C TYR A 661 13.35 5.50 -29.92
N ILE A 662 12.13 5.53 -29.39
CA ILE A 662 11.68 6.54 -28.43
C ILE A 662 10.94 5.83 -27.29
N ARG A 663 11.41 5.98 -26.05
CA ARG A 663 10.70 5.55 -24.84
C ARG A 663 9.94 6.71 -24.21
N LEU A 664 8.70 6.45 -23.78
CA LEU A 664 7.92 7.38 -22.96
C LEU A 664 7.85 6.84 -21.53
N SER A 665 8.25 7.62 -20.53
CA SER A 665 8.14 7.21 -19.12
C SER A 665 6.75 7.44 -18.53
N GLN A 666 6.07 8.51 -18.96
CA GLN A 666 4.72 8.90 -18.54
C GLN A 666 4.08 9.84 -19.59
N PHE A 667 2.76 10.00 -19.53
CA PHE A 667 1.99 10.93 -20.38
C PHE A 667 1.76 12.26 -19.65
N ALA A 668 2.81 13.10 -19.60
CA ALA A 668 2.75 14.44 -19.01
C ALA A 668 2.26 15.50 -20.00
N ARG A 669 1.97 16.71 -19.49
CA ARG A 669 1.41 17.84 -20.26
C ARG A 669 2.18 18.21 -21.53
N PHE A 670 3.47 17.94 -21.58
CA PHE A 670 4.35 18.29 -22.71
C PHE A 670 4.86 17.09 -23.51
N THR A 671 4.54 15.84 -23.12
CA THR A 671 5.09 14.64 -23.77
C THR A 671 4.77 14.59 -25.26
N ALA A 672 3.56 15.01 -25.68
CA ALA A 672 3.19 15.08 -27.10
C ALA A 672 4.05 16.09 -27.91
N ARG A 673 4.31 17.28 -27.34
CA ARG A 673 5.18 18.33 -27.93
C ARG A 673 6.59 17.80 -28.15
N ASP A 674 7.14 17.12 -27.16
CA ASP A 674 8.54 16.69 -27.18
C ASP A 674 8.73 15.39 -27.96
N LEU A 675 7.71 14.52 -28.02
CA LEU A 675 7.66 13.39 -28.95
C LEU A 675 7.61 13.87 -30.40
N GLN A 676 6.73 14.83 -30.73
CA GLN A 676 6.65 15.39 -32.07
C GLN A 676 8.01 15.96 -32.52
N ARG A 677 8.71 16.72 -31.65
CA ARG A 677 10.05 17.22 -31.97
C ARG A 677 11.07 16.11 -32.26
N ALA A 678 11.02 15.00 -31.52
CA ALA A 678 11.88 13.84 -31.77
C ALA A 678 11.53 13.12 -33.09
N LEU A 679 10.24 13.02 -33.43
CA LEU A 679 9.78 12.50 -34.74
C LEU A 679 10.20 13.42 -35.90
N GLU A 680 10.18 14.74 -35.71
CA GLU A 680 10.67 15.71 -36.69
C GLU A 680 12.20 15.58 -36.92
N GLU A 681 13.01 15.47 -35.85
CA GLU A 681 14.45 15.20 -35.95
C GLU A 681 14.72 13.88 -36.69
N LEU A 682 14.01 12.81 -36.35
CA LEU A 682 14.15 11.51 -37.00
C LEU A 682 13.75 11.58 -38.49
N ARG A 683 12.57 12.12 -38.82
CA ARG A 683 12.04 12.18 -40.19
C ARG A 683 12.93 13.02 -41.11
N GLN A 684 13.42 14.17 -40.65
CA GLN A 684 14.39 15.00 -41.40
C GLN A 684 15.69 14.24 -41.71
N ASN A 685 16.05 13.24 -40.90
CA ASN A 685 17.25 12.42 -41.08
C ASN A 685 16.99 11.08 -41.79
N GLY A 686 15.78 10.85 -42.33
CA GLY A 686 15.43 9.68 -43.14
C GLY A 686 15.03 8.43 -42.35
N LEU A 687 14.15 8.59 -41.37
CA LEU A 687 13.53 7.51 -40.58
C LEU A 687 12.83 6.46 -41.47
N ASN A 688 13.22 5.18 -41.35
CA ASN A 688 12.63 4.05 -42.08
C ASN A 688 11.78 3.12 -41.19
N GLY A 689 11.71 3.36 -39.88
CA GLY A 689 10.97 2.50 -38.94
C GLY A 689 11.14 2.96 -37.50
N LEU A 690 10.11 2.81 -36.67
CA LEU A 690 10.09 3.34 -35.30
C LEU A 690 9.73 2.26 -34.28
N ILE A 691 10.42 2.28 -33.14
CA ILE A 691 10.05 1.58 -31.92
C ILE A 691 9.58 2.62 -30.89
N LEU A 692 8.32 2.54 -30.48
CA LEU A 692 7.74 3.32 -29.39
C LEU A 692 7.68 2.45 -28.13
N ASP A 693 8.49 2.75 -27.12
CA ASP A 693 8.52 1.98 -25.88
C ASP A 693 7.64 2.59 -24.79
N LEU A 694 6.63 1.85 -24.37
CA LEU A 694 5.67 2.18 -23.32
C LEU A 694 5.78 1.21 -22.13
N ARG A 695 6.81 0.37 -22.07
CA ARG A 695 7.07 -0.54 -20.93
C ARG A 695 7.31 0.29 -19.66
N PHE A 696 6.69 -0.15 -18.56
CA PHE A 696 6.73 0.53 -17.26
C PHE A 696 6.15 1.96 -17.27
N ASN A 697 5.30 2.32 -18.24
CA ASN A 697 4.63 3.62 -18.31
C ASN A 697 3.20 3.52 -17.74
N PRO A 698 2.92 4.05 -16.53
CA PRO A 698 1.61 3.93 -15.87
C PRO A 698 0.51 4.82 -16.51
N GLY A 699 0.83 5.52 -17.60
CA GLY A 699 -0.07 6.40 -18.31
C GLY A 699 0.11 7.86 -17.90
N GLY A 700 -1.01 8.58 -17.72
CA GLY A 700 -1.03 10.01 -17.44
C GLY A 700 -2.25 10.68 -18.06
N TYR A 701 -2.09 11.90 -18.59
CA TYR A 701 -3.22 12.69 -19.11
C TYR A 701 -3.80 12.10 -20.40
N LEU A 702 -5.14 11.96 -20.44
CA LEU A 702 -5.90 11.59 -21.63
C LEU A 702 -5.61 12.50 -22.83
N ASP A 703 -5.52 13.81 -22.62
CA ASP A 703 -5.20 14.80 -23.66
C ASP A 703 -3.83 14.53 -24.32
N ALA A 704 -2.83 14.13 -23.52
CA ALA A 704 -1.52 13.73 -24.04
C ALA A 704 -1.60 12.36 -24.76
N ALA A 705 -2.40 11.42 -24.26
CA ALA A 705 -2.63 10.12 -24.91
C ALA A 705 -3.26 10.28 -26.30
N VAL A 706 -4.32 11.09 -26.40
CA VAL A 706 -5.01 11.39 -27.66
C VAL A 706 -4.08 12.07 -28.65
N LYS A 707 -3.36 13.11 -28.23
CA LYS A 707 -2.39 13.81 -29.10
C LYS A 707 -1.24 12.92 -29.56
N ILE A 708 -0.82 11.95 -28.75
CA ILE A 708 0.23 10.99 -29.14
C ILE A 708 -0.31 9.91 -30.08
N ALA A 709 -1.58 9.52 -29.98
CA ALA A 709 -2.21 8.65 -30.95
C ALA A 709 -2.47 9.35 -32.30
N ASP A 710 -2.90 10.62 -32.30
CA ASP A 710 -3.10 11.49 -33.49
C ASP A 710 -1.81 11.63 -34.33
N LEU A 711 -0.63 11.51 -33.72
CA LEU A 711 0.65 11.46 -34.45
C LEU A 711 0.85 10.17 -35.27
N PHE A 712 0.13 9.09 -35.00
CA PHE A 712 0.36 7.78 -35.60
C PHE A 712 -0.83 7.18 -36.35
N VAL A 713 -2.06 7.66 -36.17
CA VAL A 713 -3.23 7.18 -36.93
C VAL A 713 -3.58 8.10 -38.10
N ASP A 714 -4.33 7.53 -39.04
CA ASP A 714 -5.01 8.25 -40.12
C ASP A 714 -6.35 8.84 -39.60
N ASP A 715 -7.25 9.27 -40.49
CA ASP A 715 -8.63 9.64 -40.15
C ASP A 715 -9.38 8.47 -39.47
N GLY A 716 -9.58 8.55 -38.14
CA GLY A 716 -10.21 7.44 -37.40
C GLY A 716 -10.41 7.66 -35.90
N LEU A 717 -11.21 6.79 -35.27
CA LEU A 717 -11.45 6.82 -33.81
C LEU A 717 -10.17 6.44 -33.05
N ILE A 718 -9.75 7.26 -32.07
CA ILE A 718 -8.64 6.94 -31.16
C ILE A 718 -9.15 6.22 -29.91
N VAL A 719 -10.15 6.80 -29.24
CA VAL A 719 -10.73 6.25 -28.02
C VAL A 719 -12.14 6.83 -27.80
N THR A 720 -13.06 6.00 -27.32
CA THR A 720 -14.34 6.48 -26.77
C THR A 720 -14.26 6.48 -25.24
N VAL A 721 -14.49 7.63 -24.62
CA VAL A 721 -14.78 7.73 -23.19
C VAL A 721 -16.29 7.55 -22.99
N ARG A 722 -16.69 6.46 -22.33
CA ARG A 722 -18.11 6.17 -22.04
C ARG A 722 -18.41 6.42 -20.56
N PRO A 723 -19.02 7.58 -20.20
CA PRO A 723 -19.53 7.79 -18.85
C PRO A 723 -20.79 6.95 -18.60
N ARG A 724 -21.14 6.70 -17.34
CA ARG A 724 -22.38 5.99 -16.99
C ARG A 724 -23.65 6.78 -17.35
N ARG A 725 -23.55 8.09 -17.51
CA ARG A 725 -24.64 9.02 -17.87
C ARG A 725 -24.10 10.12 -18.78
N GLY A 726 -24.94 10.60 -19.69
CA GLY A 726 -24.53 11.51 -20.77
C GLY A 726 -24.17 10.75 -22.05
N GLN A 727 -23.72 11.48 -23.07
CA GLN A 727 -23.25 10.87 -24.32
C GLN A 727 -21.80 10.35 -24.17
N PRO A 728 -21.42 9.30 -24.92
CA PRO A 728 -20.01 8.99 -25.16
C PRO A 728 -19.27 10.20 -25.73
N VAL A 729 -18.01 10.38 -25.32
CA VAL A 729 -17.09 11.35 -25.93
C VAL A 729 -16.10 10.58 -26.77
N GLU A 730 -16.12 10.81 -28.08
CA GLU A 730 -15.21 10.20 -29.04
C GLU A 730 -14.09 11.18 -29.37
N PHE A 731 -12.86 10.68 -29.30
CA PHE A 731 -11.66 11.39 -29.73
C PHE A 731 -11.19 10.73 -31.03
N THR A 732 -11.07 11.51 -32.11
CA THR A 732 -10.67 11.04 -33.44
C THR A 732 -9.33 11.65 -33.85
N GLY A 733 -8.48 10.86 -34.49
CA GLY A 733 -7.28 11.33 -35.17
C GLY A 733 -7.56 11.80 -36.59
N ARG A 734 -6.55 12.38 -37.24
CA ARG A 734 -6.63 12.91 -38.62
C ARG A 734 -5.39 12.56 -39.43
N HIS A 735 -5.56 12.44 -40.74
CA HIS A 735 -4.44 12.30 -41.68
C HIS A 735 -3.41 13.43 -41.59
N GLU A 736 -3.87 14.68 -41.43
CA GLU A 736 -3.02 15.88 -41.52
C GLU A 736 -2.01 15.97 -40.35
N GLY A 737 -0.73 15.80 -40.68
CA GLY A 737 0.38 15.87 -39.71
C GLY A 737 0.78 14.54 -39.07
N SER A 738 0.04 13.47 -39.37
CA SER A 738 0.35 12.11 -38.94
C SER A 738 1.66 11.56 -39.53
N TYR A 739 2.22 10.53 -38.90
CA TYR A 739 3.45 9.85 -39.29
C TYR A 739 3.12 8.40 -39.67
N LEU A 740 2.75 8.18 -40.94
CA LEU A 740 2.24 6.90 -41.47
C LEU A 740 3.23 6.18 -42.40
N ASP A 741 4.30 6.86 -42.83
CA ASP A 741 5.21 6.49 -43.92
C ASP A 741 6.22 5.39 -43.57
N PHE A 742 6.27 4.94 -42.31
CA PHE A 742 7.20 3.91 -41.84
C PHE A 742 6.53 2.83 -40.95
N PRO A 743 7.04 1.58 -40.95
CA PRO A 743 6.60 0.52 -40.03
C PRO A 743 6.85 0.90 -38.55
N LEU A 744 5.86 0.61 -37.70
CA LEU A 744 5.84 0.96 -36.28
C LEU A 744 5.76 -0.31 -35.41
N VAL A 745 6.59 -0.37 -34.36
CA VAL A 745 6.48 -1.32 -33.25
C VAL A 745 6.16 -0.56 -31.97
N VAL A 746 5.25 -1.10 -31.14
CA VAL A 746 5.01 -0.59 -29.79
C VAL A 746 5.38 -1.66 -28.76
N LEU A 747 6.26 -1.34 -27.83
CA LEU A 747 6.65 -2.24 -26.73
C LEU A 747 5.79 -1.94 -25.49
N ILE A 748 5.21 -2.98 -24.89
CA ILE A 748 4.39 -2.90 -23.67
C ILE A 748 4.73 -4.01 -22.66
N ASN A 749 4.35 -3.80 -21.40
CA ASN A 749 4.37 -4.83 -20.35
C ASN A 749 3.34 -4.56 -19.24
N GLY A 750 3.34 -5.36 -18.16
CA GLY A 750 2.40 -5.23 -17.03
C GLY A 750 2.55 -3.95 -16.17
N GLY A 751 3.43 -3.02 -16.56
CA GLY A 751 3.50 -1.64 -16.06
C GLY A 751 2.94 -0.61 -17.05
N SER A 752 2.61 -1.00 -18.29
CA SER A 752 1.93 -0.16 -19.28
C SER A 752 0.44 -0.05 -18.92
N ALA A 753 -0.02 1.13 -18.48
CA ALA A 753 -1.39 1.34 -18.01
C ALA A 753 -2.07 2.59 -18.62
N SER A 754 -3.41 2.61 -18.63
CA SER A 754 -4.24 3.79 -18.94
C SER A 754 -3.88 4.46 -20.27
N ALA A 755 -3.26 5.65 -20.29
CA ALA A 755 -2.84 6.34 -21.52
C ALA A 755 -1.91 5.48 -22.41
N SER A 756 -1.05 4.65 -21.84
CA SER A 756 -0.23 3.68 -22.57
C SER A 756 -1.07 2.63 -23.30
N GLU A 757 -2.19 2.24 -22.70
CA GLU A 757 -3.14 1.27 -23.25
C GLU A 757 -4.04 1.91 -24.30
N ILE A 758 -4.40 3.19 -24.15
CA ILE A 758 -5.11 3.95 -25.18
C ILE A 758 -4.27 4.03 -26.46
N VAL A 759 -3.01 4.46 -26.37
CA VAL A 759 -2.12 4.58 -27.54
C VAL A 759 -1.84 3.21 -28.18
N SER A 760 -1.50 2.19 -27.39
CA SER A 760 -1.22 0.85 -27.94
C SER A 760 -2.47 0.13 -28.48
N ALA A 761 -3.64 0.29 -27.87
CA ALA A 761 -4.89 -0.25 -28.40
C ALA A 761 -5.35 0.46 -29.68
N CYS A 762 -5.13 1.77 -29.76
CA CYS A 762 -5.43 2.58 -30.94
C CYS A 762 -4.55 2.16 -32.13
N ILE A 763 -3.22 2.09 -31.93
CA ILE A 763 -2.27 1.63 -32.96
C ILE A 763 -2.56 0.17 -33.39
N GLN A 764 -3.04 -0.68 -32.47
CA GLN A 764 -3.43 -2.06 -32.77
C GLN A 764 -4.76 -2.17 -33.54
N ASP A 765 -5.79 -1.41 -33.18
CA ASP A 765 -7.12 -1.52 -33.80
C ASP A 765 -7.21 -0.87 -35.20
N HIS A 766 -6.22 -0.04 -35.57
CA HIS A 766 -6.05 0.51 -36.92
C HIS A 766 -5.04 -0.26 -37.79
N ASP A 767 -4.55 -1.42 -37.32
CA ASP A 767 -3.46 -2.20 -37.95
C ASP A 767 -2.18 -1.38 -38.26
N ARG A 768 -2.03 -0.20 -37.64
CA ARG A 768 -0.99 0.79 -37.92
C ARG A 768 0.41 0.29 -37.54
N GLY A 769 0.50 -0.48 -36.45
CA GLY A 769 1.76 -0.90 -35.86
C GLY A 769 1.60 -2.13 -34.99
N ILE A 770 2.66 -2.92 -34.88
CA ILE A 770 2.62 -4.20 -34.19
C ILE A 770 2.97 -4.04 -32.70
N ILE A 771 2.13 -4.62 -31.84
CA ILE A 771 2.32 -4.59 -30.39
C ILE A 771 3.19 -5.78 -29.97
N MET A 772 4.23 -5.54 -29.17
CA MET A 772 5.24 -6.53 -28.77
C MET A 772 5.54 -6.50 -27.27
N GLY A 773 6.04 -7.62 -26.73
CA GLY A 773 6.50 -7.71 -25.34
C GLY A 773 5.57 -8.53 -24.45
N GLU A 774 5.04 -7.92 -23.40
CA GLU A 774 4.11 -8.53 -22.44
C GLU A 774 2.75 -7.81 -22.44
N ARG A 775 1.70 -8.47 -21.91
CA ARG A 775 0.38 -7.86 -21.77
C ARG A 775 0.41 -6.62 -20.87
N SER A 776 -0.42 -5.63 -21.20
CA SER A 776 -0.61 -4.40 -20.42
C SER A 776 -1.34 -4.64 -19.08
N PHE A 777 -1.55 -3.57 -18.31
CA PHE A 777 -2.15 -3.61 -16.97
C PHE A 777 -3.66 -3.94 -16.94
N GLY A 778 -4.46 -3.33 -17.83
CA GLY A 778 -5.92 -3.42 -17.85
C GLY A 778 -6.67 -2.25 -17.18
N LYS A 779 -6.10 -1.04 -17.16
CA LYS A 779 -6.68 0.15 -16.49
C LYS A 779 -7.58 0.95 -17.45
N GLY A 780 -8.71 0.34 -17.82
CA GLY A 780 -9.73 0.96 -18.69
C GLY A 780 -10.69 1.93 -17.99
N SER A 781 -10.27 2.62 -16.93
CA SER A 781 -11.13 3.45 -16.07
C SER A 781 -10.71 4.93 -16.07
N VAL A 782 -11.69 5.83 -15.95
CA VAL A 782 -11.47 7.29 -15.90
C VAL A 782 -11.86 7.83 -14.53
N GLN A 783 -10.90 8.46 -13.85
CA GLN A 783 -11.15 9.16 -12.59
C GLN A 783 -11.33 10.65 -12.81
N ASN A 784 -12.43 11.21 -12.30
CA ASN A 784 -12.63 12.65 -12.21
C ASN A 784 -12.46 13.09 -10.76
N ILE A 785 -11.89 14.27 -10.57
CA ILE A 785 -11.87 14.99 -9.29
C ILE A 785 -13.08 15.93 -9.26
N ILE A 786 -13.78 15.97 -8.12
CA ILE A 786 -14.94 16.83 -7.88
C ILE A 786 -14.67 17.61 -6.60
N GLU A 787 -14.38 18.91 -6.74
CA GLU A 787 -14.18 19.83 -5.62
C GLU A 787 -15.47 20.01 -4.79
N LEU A 788 -15.33 20.07 -3.45
CA LEU A 788 -16.42 20.19 -2.50
C LEU A 788 -16.10 21.17 -1.38
N GLN A 789 -16.55 22.40 -1.55
CA GLN A 789 -16.72 23.34 -0.45
C GLN A 789 -17.94 22.92 0.39
N PHE A 790 -17.74 22.61 1.68
CA PHE A 790 -18.83 22.34 2.63
C PHE A 790 -19.24 23.61 3.40
N ASP A 791 -18.30 24.27 4.06
CA ASP A 791 -18.45 25.59 4.68
C ASP A 791 -17.40 26.56 4.10
N ARG A 792 -17.64 27.88 4.12
CA ARG A 792 -16.67 28.90 3.65
C ARG A 792 -15.51 29.15 4.62
N SER A 793 -15.61 28.65 5.86
CA SER A 793 -14.56 28.71 6.88
C SER A 793 -13.60 27.51 6.85
N GLU A 794 -13.85 26.54 5.97
CA GLU A 794 -13.03 25.34 5.76
C GLU A 794 -12.30 25.45 4.40
N GLY A 795 -11.24 24.66 4.19
CA GLY A 795 -10.69 24.47 2.84
C GLY A 795 -11.59 23.59 1.96
N PRO A 796 -11.37 23.54 0.63
CA PRO A 796 -12.07 22.60 -0.24
C PRO A 796 -11.69 21.16 0.12
N SER A 797 -12.67 20.27 0.16
CA SER A 797 -12.42 18.81 0.08
C SER A 797 -12.48 18.38 -1.40
N GLU A 798 -11.95 17.22 -1.74
CA GLU A 798 -12.14 16.62 -3.06
C GLU A 798 -12.79 15.24 -2.98
N VAL A 799 -13.55 14.90 -4.02
CA VAL A 799 -14.07 13.57 -4.27
C VAL A 799 -13.51 13.08 -5.61
N LYS A 800 -12.52 12.19 -5.53
CA LYS A 800 -11.99 11.44 -6.67
C LYS A 800 -12.91 10.23 -6.90
N LEU A 801 -13.48 10.09 -8.10
CA LEU A 801 -14.39 8.99 -8.44
C LEU A 801 -14.06 8.42 -9.82
N THR A 802 -14.12 7.09 -9.96
CA THR A 802 -14.23 6.47 -11.29
C THR A 802 -15.60 6.80 -11.89
N THR A 803 -15.65 7.55 -13.00
CA THR A 803 -16.91 8.04 -13.60
C THR A 803 -17.22 7.46 -14.99
N ALA A 804 -16.17 7.08 -15.73
CA ALA A 804 -16.26 6.59 -17.10
C ALA A 804 -15.29 5.43 -17.34
N THR A 805 -15.41 4.82 -18.53
CA THR A 805 -14.52 3.76 -19.03
C THR A 805 -13.91 4.13 -20.37
N PHE A 806 -12.70 3.64 -20.63
CA PHE A 806 -12.01 3.77 -21.93
C PHE A 806 -12.34 2.59 -22.83
N TRP A 807 -12.78 2.90 -24.05
CA TRP A 807 -13.10 1.91 -25.08
C TRP A 807 -12.22 2.14 -26.31
N ARG A 808 -11.54 1.07 -26.73
CA ARG A 808 -10.64 1.06 -27.88
C ARG A 808 -11.43 1.05 -29.21
N PRO A 809 -10.82 1.42 -30.36
CA PRO A 809 -11.56 1.63 -31.61
C PRO A 809 -12.37 0.42 -32.09
N SER A 810 -11.94 -0.82 -31.79
CA SER A 810 -12.70 -2.06 -32.03
C SER A 810 -13.96 -2.23 -31.15
N GLY A 811 -14.34 -1.22 -30.36
CA GLY A 811 -15.56 -1.22 -29.55
C GLY A 811 -15.47 -2.04 -28.26
N LYS A 812 -14.27 -2.52 -27.89
CA LYS A 812 -13.99 -3.29 -26.66
C LYS A 812 -13.61 -2.37 -25.49
N ASN A 813 -13.71 -2.87 -24.26
CA ASN A 813 -13.26 -2.17 -23.04
C ASN A 813 -11.85 -2.62 -22.66
N LEU A 814 -11.00 -1.70 -22.18
CA LEU A 814 -9.65 -2.01 -21.68
C LEU A 814 -9.67 -2.55 -20.23
N ALA A 815 -10.76 -2.35 -19.48
CA ALA A 815 -10.83 -2.62 -18.05
C ALA A 815 -10.78 -4.11 -17.70
N ARG A 816 -9.84 -4.48 -16.82
CA ARG A 816 -9.77 -5.77 -16.13
C ARG A 816 -10.64 -5.73 -14.87
N ASP A 817 -11.43 -6.79 -14.62
CA ASP A 817 -12.13 -7.01 -13.35
C ASP A 817 -11.37 -8.03 -12.49
N ARG A 818 -11.65 -8.09 -11.18
CA ARG A 818 -11.05 -9.10 -10.28
C ARG A 818 -11.33 -10.54 -10.70
N LYS A 819 -12.42 -10.77 -11.46
CA LYS A 819 -12.80 -12.08 -12.00
C LYS A 819 -12.19 -12.38 -13.37
N SER A 820 -11.51 -11.42 -13.99
CA SER A 820 -10.89 -11.58 -15.31
C SER A 820 -9.65 -12.46 -15.24
N LYS A 821 -9.71 -13.60 -15.94
CA LYS A 821 -8.63 -14.55 -16.13
C LYS A 821 -7.65 -14.07 -17.20
N GLU A 822 -6.55 -14.81 -17.39
CA GLU A 822 -5.60 -14.49 -18.45
C GLU A 822 -6.18 -14.77 -19.86
N GLU A 823 -7.16 -15.67 -19.98
CA GLU A 823 -7.83 -15.97 -21.25
C GLU A 823 -8.84 -14.88 -21.68
N ASP A 824 -9.38 -14.11 -20.73
CA ASP A 824 -10.40 -13.09 -20.98
C ASP A 824 -9.85 -11.87 -21.75
N ASP A 825 -10.74 -11.09 -22.39
CA ASP A 825 -10.40 -9.96 -23.25
C ASP A 825 -10.39 -8.63 -22.46
N TRP A 826 -9.19 -8.18 -22.09
CA TRP A 826 -8.91 -6.96 -21.31
C TRP A 826 -7.51 -6.41 -21.61
N GLY A 827 -7.31 -5.11 -21.40
CA GLY A 827 -6.07 -4.41 -21.74
C GLY A 827 -5.68 -4.54 -23.22
N VAL A 828 -4.37 -4.65 -23.45
CA VAL A 828 -3.74 -4.81 -24.76
C VAL A 828 -2.83 -6.02 -24.72
N ARG A 829 -3.08 -6.98 -25.61
CA ARG A 829 -2.21 -8.14 -25.82
C ARG A 829 -1.20 -7.82 -26.94
N PRO A 830 0.08 -8.21 -26.80
CA PRO A 830 1.00 -8.28 -27.92
C PRO A 830 0.48 -9.20 -29.03
N HIS A 831 1.05 -9.06 -30.23
CA HIS A 831 0.83 -10.02 -31.31
C HIS A 831 1.31 -11.42 -30.89
N PRO A 832 0.60 -12.53 -31.23
CA PRO A 832 0.96 -13.87 -30.77
C PRO A 832 2.43 -14.23 -31.02
N ASP A 833 2.90 -14.05 -32.26
CA ASP A 833 4.29 -14.35 -32.68
C ASP A 833 5.37 -13.47 -32.04
N TYR A 834 4.99 -12.41 -31.32
CA TYR A 834 5.88 -11.43 -30.69
C TYR A 834 5.55 -11.19 -29.21
N THR A 835 4.91 -12.18 -28.57
CA THR A 835 4.73 -12.24 -27.12
C THR A 835 5.98 -12.83 -26.49
N LEU A 836 6.70 -12.03 -25.69
CA LEU A 836 7.94 -12.42 -25.03
C LEU A 836 7.88 -12.05 -23.54
N LYS A 837 7.53 -13.03 -22.71
CA LYS A 837 7.51 -12.90 -21.26
C LYS A 837 8.93 -12.91 -20.69
N LEU A 838 9.22 -11.93 -19.83
CA LEU A 838 10.49 -11.85 -19.09
C LEU A 838 10.36 -12.53 -17.72
N GLU A 839 11.43 -13.14 -17.24
CA GLU A 839 11.48 -13.61 -15.85
C GLU A 839 11.52 -12.42 -14.87
N PRO A 840 11.06 -12.55 -13.60
CA PRO A 840 11.01 -11.43 -12.66
C PRO A 840 12.34 -10.67 -12.50
N GLY A 841 13.46 -11.38 -12.37
CA GLY A 841 14.79 -10.77 -12.31
C GLY A 841 15.22 -10.09 -13.61
N GLU A 842 14.87 -10.67 -14.77
CA GLU A 842 15.17 -10.13 -16.09
C GLU A 842 14.36 -8.85 -16.38
N ARG A 843 13.08 -8.83 -16.01
CA ARG A 843 12.22 -7.64 -16.10
C ARG A 843 12.74 -6.49 -15.23
N ALA A 844 13.27 -6.79 -14.06
CA ALA A 844 13.80 -5.76 -13.17
C ALA A 844 15.23 -5.32 -13.53
N GLN A 845 16.05 -6.21 -14.13
CA GLN A 845 17.29 -5.80 -14.82
C GLN A 845 16.99 -4.86 -15.99
N LEU A 846 15.94 -5.12 -16.78
CA LEU A 846 15.46 -4.21 -17.82
C LEU A 846 15.03 -2.86 -17.23
N PHE A 847 14.21 -2.86 -16.17
CA PHE A 847 13.78 -1.61 -15.51
C PHE A 847 14.97 -0.77 -15.03
N GLU A 848 15.95 -1.40 -14.38
CA GLU A 848 17.17 -0.73 -13.91
C GLU A 848 18.06 -0.24 -15.06
N HIS A 849 18.21 -1.03 -16.13
CA HIS A 849 18.94 -0.62 -17.33
C HIS A 849 18.31 0.63 -17.97
N LEU A 850 16.98 0.63 -18.11
CA LEU A 850 16.22 1.78 -18.60
C LEU A 850 16.39 3.00 -17.67
N ARG A 851 16.31 2.81 -16.35
CA ARG A 851 16.51 3.88 -15.33
C ARG A 851 17.91 4.48 -15.36
N GLN A 852 18.96 3.66 -15.45
CA GLN A 852 20.34 4.18 -15.50
C GLN A 852 20.62 4.91 -16.83
N GLY A 853 19.95 4.54 -17.93
CA GLY A 853 20.00 5.26 -19.19
C GLY A 853 19.45 6.70 -19.13
N GLU A 854 18.50 6.99 -18.23
CA GLU A 854 17.92 8.32 -18.03
C GLU A 854 18.92 9.34 -17.46
N VAL A 855 19.87 8.85 -16.65
CA VAL A 855 20.82 9.64 -15.85
C VAL A 855 21.81 10.38 -16.73
N ILE A 856 21.99 11.68 -16.46
CA ILE A 856 23.05 12.47 -17.08
C ILE A 856 24.40 12.04 -16.47
N PRO A 857 25.39 11.63 -17.30
CA PRO A 857 26.68 11.19 -16.78
C PRO A 857 27.45 12.34 -16.10
N PRO A 858 28.33 12.04 -15.14
CA PRO A 858 29.22 13.06 -14.59
C PRO A 858 30.15 13.62 -15.68
N ARG A 859 30.45 14.92 -15.60
CA ARG A 859 31.36 15.62 -16.54
C ARG A 859 32.83 15.32 -16.25
N GLU A 860 33.13 14.89 -15.03
CA GLU A 860 34.44 14.41 -14.60
C GLU A 860 34.43 12.87 -14.61
N PRO A 861 35.47 12.17 -15.09
CA PRO A 861 35.47 10.71 -15.20
C PRO A 861 35.55 10.04 -13.82
N VAL A 862 34.39 9.70 -13.26
CA VAL A 862 34.28 8.93 -12.01
C VAL A 862 34.73 7.48 -12.23
N LYS A 863 35.29 6.85 -11.20
CA LYS A 863 35.76 5.46 -11.21
C LYS A 863 34.59 4.46 -11.23
N THR A 864 33.93 4.32 -12.37
CA THR A 864 32.85 3.37 -12.58
C THR A 864 33.38 1.93 -12.69
N GLU A 865 32.79 1.02 -11.92
CA GLU A 865 33.01 -0.41 -12.11
C GLU A 865 32.36 -0.89 -13.42
N PRO A 866 32.96 -1.86 -14.14
CA PRO A 866 32.35 -2.44 -15.33
C PRO A 866 30.98 -3.06 -14.99
N GLN A 867 29.93 -2.63 -15.68
CA GLN A 867 28.65 -3.33 -15.70
C GLN A 867 28.70 -4.45 -16.74
N GLU A 868 28.10 -5.61 -16.45
CA GLU A 868 27.90 -6.64 -17.46
C GLU A 868 26.93 -6.14 -18.55
N PRO A 869 27.15 -6.50 -19.83
CA PRO A 869 26.32 -6.02 -20.93
C PRO A 869 24.92 -6.66 -20.90
N PHE A 870 23.95 -5.92 -20.35
CA PHE A 870 22.54 -6.30 -20.41
C PHE A 870 22.04 -6.35 -21.87
N THR A 871 21.21 -7.34 -22.19
CA THR A 871 20.63 -7.55 -23.53
C THR A 871 19.11 -7.55 -23.44
N ASP A 872 18.48 -6.46 -23.89
CA ASP A 872 17.01 -6.39 -23.97
C ASP A 872 16.49 -7.24 -25.14
N ARG A 873 16.04 -8.46 -24.83
CA ARG A 873 15.51 -9.41 -25.81
C ARG A 873 14.20 -8.95 -26.47
N GLN A 874 13.39 -8.12 -25.81
CA GLN A 874 12.16 -7.57 -26.40
C GLN A 874 12.48 -6.47 -27.42
N LEU A 875 13.42 -5.59 -27.08
CA LEU A 875 13.90 -4.54 -27.99
C LEU A 875 14.67 -5.12 -29.19
N GLN A 876 15.50 -6.14 -28.97
CA GLN A 876 16.18 -6.86 -30.05
C GLN A 876 15.16 -7.50 -31.03
N MET A 877 14.12 -8.16 -30.51
CA MET A 877 13.02 -8.72 -31.31
C MET A 877 12.30 -7.66 -32.17
N ALA A 878 12.07 -6.46 -31.61
CA ALA A 878 11.48 -5.33 -32.34
C ALA A 878 12.41 -4.78 -33.44
N VAL A 879 13.71 -4.65 -33.16
CA VAL A 879 14.73 -4.25 -34.16
C VAL A 879 14.80 -5.26 -35.31
N ASP A 880 14.83 -6.56 -35.01
CA ASP A 880 14.93 -7.62 -36.02
C ASP A 880 13.62 -7.82 -36.80
N PHE A 881 12.48 -7.40 -36.26
CA PHE A 881 11.24 -7.25 -37.02
C PHE A 881 11.35 -6.09 -38.03
N LEU A 882 11.70 -4.88 -37.58
CA LEU A 882 11.77 -3.70 -38.44
C LEU A 882 12.80 -3.86 -39.57
N LYS A 883 13.96 -4.46 -39.29
CA LYS A 883 14.97 -4.83 -40.32
C LYS A 883 14.39 -5.68 -41.44
N ARG A 884 13.54 -6.66 -41.11
CA ARG A 884 12.88 -7.53 -42.11
C ARG A 884 11.83 -6.76 -42.92
N GLN A 885 11.06 -5.86 -42.29
CA GLN A 885 10.09 -5.02 -43.00
C GLN A 885 10.76 -4.07 -44.00
N ILE A 886 11.78 -3.32 -43.55
CA ILE A 886 12.54 -2.37 -44.38
C ILE A 886 13.21 -3.10 -45.56
N ALA A 887 13.84 -4.26 -45.32
CA ALA A 887 14.44 -5.08 -46.37
C ALA A 887 13.41 -5.71 -47.35
N GLY A 888 12.15 -5.86 -46.93
CA GLY A 888 11.04 -6.27 -47.80
C GLY A 888 10.59 -5.13 -48.71
N GLN A 889 10.32 -3.94 -48.13
CA GLN A 889 9.94 -2.74 -48.87
C GLN A 889 10.98 -2.38 -49.95
N GLN A 890 12.27 -2.43 -49.62
CA GLN A 890 13.37 -2.15 -50.56
C GLN A 890 13.50 -3.15 -51.73
N LYS A 891 12.91 -4.35 -51.63
CA LYS A 891 12.85 -5.32 -52.74
C LYS A 891 11.66 -5.03 -53.65
N ASN A 892 10.49 -4.80 -53.07
CA ASN A 892 9.27 -4.50 -53.82
C ASN A 892 9.41 -3.17 -54.59
N GLY A 893 9.99 -2.14 -53.98
CA GLY A 893 10.29 -0.85 -54.62
C GLY A 893 11.38 -0.88 -55.71
N LYS A 894 11.92 -2.06 -56.07
CA LYS A 894 12.86 -2.27 -57.18
C LYS A 894 12.32 -3.21 -58.28
N SER A 895 11.02 -3.51 -58.24
CA SER A 895 10.34 -4.42 -59.17
C SER A 895 9.03 -3.86 -59.75
N GLY A 896 8.86 -2.52 -59.68
CA GLY A 896 7.87 -1.74 -60.42
C GLY A 896 8.56 -0.71 -61.31
#